data_AF-A0A9W4XPD9-F1
#
_entry.id   AF-A0A9W4XPD9-F1
#
_cell.length_a   1.000
_cell.length_b   1.000
_cell.length_c   1.000
_cell.angle_alpha   90.00
_cell.angle_beta   90.00
_cell.angle_gamma   90.00
#
_symmetry.space_group_name_H-M   'P 1'
#
loop_
_entity.id
_entity.type
_entity.pdbx_description
1 polymer ?
#
loop_
_entity_poly.entity_id
_entity_poly.type
_entity_poly.pdbx_seq_one_letter_code
_entity_poly.pdbx_strand_id
1 'polypeptide(L)'
;MAKDKKKGAADGKKGGGSAAEKKAAAKAAKAAKQEKKAGKKEKKQASKDKDVDSDAESVDLDDVLAQYAKEQEQYHAITEVACDPPSARSSSTIIGNPANENELFCYGGEYFNGATAQFFNDLFVYNVKKDIWNKVTSPNSPLPRSGHAWCRAANTKEVYLFGGEFSSPKQGTFYHYNDFWKLDPSNREWTRIEVKGKASSPPARSGHRMVGFKQYIVVFGGFQDTSATTKYLNDLWIYDCVNFVWHQPKLQSARAVPDARSSFTLLPHDQGAVLYGGYSRVKAVAGGKQQQQQQGKGKKGGGGAGGGARMVLKPKVHEDTWFLRITPPPSDQPSTNLPTVSWERRKRPANPPNPPRAGATMAYHKGRGIMFGGVHDVEESEEGLDSEFFNQLYVWNIERNRYMPLNLRRPKANANKKAAQQANLSRRDRAKADEEELLANLKALEMKAGGGTAPEPDSDDEEMKKKDDDDEEATKVEKIRTYEYPHPRFNASLTVQADTLYIFGGTYEKGDREFTFDELWSINLNHLDGVVEIFKRELEDWQGSDDEADSEDDEGEEGDSDEEDNEEQEEEKSSLASPVSTAPSTPSPFPPKEAVDEDIGTTEEISALTDTLPHPRPFESLRDFYARTSEAWQNLTIDELTKSAKGMEKSPKEIKKLAFEKAEEKWWDCREEIRALEDEQEAAGIGEVVSLADREGAGAGTGVGRRR
;
A
#
# COMPACT_ATOMS: atom_id res chain seq x y z
N MET A 1 8.73 76.88 -49.06
CA MET A 1 9.94 76.82 -49.92
C MET A 1 10.31 75.35 -50.02
N ALA A 2 10.50 74.67 -51.14
CA ALA A 2 10.88 75.01 -52.51
C ALA A 2 10.18 73.98 -53.46
N LYS A 3 9.58 74.39 -54.60
CA LYS A 3 10.14 74.31 -55.97
C LYS A 3 10.70 72.92 -56.31
N ASP A 4 10.41 72.25 -57.43
CA ASP A 4 9.86 72.66 -58.72
C ASP A 4 9.73 71.41 -59.64
N LYS A 5 9.04 71.59 -60.78
CA LYS A 5 9.20 70.91 -62.11
C LYS A 5 8.44 69.62 -62.50
N LYS A 6 7.48 69.86 -63.43
CA LYS A 6 7.37 69.43 -64.86
C LYS A 6 7.26 67.91 -65.14
N LYS A 7 6.44 67.38 -66.08
CA LYS A 7 5.94 67.87 -67.38
C LYS A 7 5.00 66.79 -68.02
N GLY A 8 4.09 67.20 -68.93
CA GLY A 8 3.58 66.40 -70.08
C GLY A 8 2.08 66.06 -70.04
N ALA A 9 1.19 66.83 -70.70
CA ALA A 9 0.69 66.70 -72.10
C ALA A 9 -0.15 65.43 -72.34
N ALA A 10 -1.49 65.46 -72.42
CA ALA A 10 -2.42 66.03 -73.42
C ALA A 10 -2.85 65.04 -74.54
N ASP A 11 -4.14 64.71 -74.49
CA ASP A 11 -5.13 64.45 -75.55
C ASP A 11 -5.29 63.11 -76.31
N GLY A 12 -6.53 62.58 -76.19
CA GLY A 12 -7.35 62.10 -77.32
C GLY A 12 -7.33 60.62 -77.72
N LYS A 13 -8.42 59.87 -77.44
CA LYS A 13 -9.51 59.52 -78.40
C LYS A 13 -10.35 58.31 -77.93
N LYS A 14 -11.65 58.39 -78.24
CA LYS A 14 -12.79 57.50 -77.92
C LYS A 14 -12.64 56.02 -78.30
N GLY A 15 -13.34 55.15 -77.54
CA GLY A 15 -14.17 54.08 -78.12
C GLY A 15 -14.34 52.78 -77.30
N GLY A 16 -15.54 52.56 -76.75
CA GLY A 16 -16.23 51.26 -76.76
C GLY A 16 -16.03 50.24 -75.61
N GLY A 17 -17.16 49.81 -75.01
CA GLY A 17 -17.31 48.57 -74.23
C GLY A 17 -17.26 48.76 -72.70
N SER A 18 -18.02 48.04 -71.86
CA SER A 18 -18.78 46.81 -72.10
C SER A 18 -19.76 46.54 -70.94
N ALA A 19 -20.60 45.51 -71.12
CA ALA A 19 -21.66 45.01 -70.24
C ALA A 19 -21.30 44.70 -68.75
N ALA A 20 -20.08 44.98 -68.30
CA ALA A 20 -19.63 44.77 -66.93
C ALA A 20 -20.24 45.76 -65.93
N GLU A 21 -20.37 47.04 -66.27
CA GLU A 21 -20.92 48.07 -65.36
C GLU A 21 -22.42 47.88 -65.09
N LYS A 22 -23.21 47.47 -66.09
CA LYS A 22 -24.64 47.17 -65.88
C LYS A 22 -24.86 45.93 -65.03
N LYS A 23 -23.95 44.96 -65.04
CA LYS A 23 -24.02 43.74 -64.21
C LYS A 23 -23.59 44.03 -62.76
N ALA A 24 -22.66 44.95 -62.55
CA ALA A 24 -22.25 45.42 -61.22
C ALA A 24 -23.36 46.23 -60.52
N ALA A 25 -24.01 47.15 -61.24
CA ALA A 25 -25.13 47.93 -60.68
C ALA A 25 -26.35 47.06 -60.31
N ALA A 26 -26.65 46.02 -61.10
CA ALA A 26 -27.74 45.08 -60.80
C ALA A 26 -27.45 44.16 -59.60
N LYS A 27 -26.18 43.84 -59.33
CA LYS A 27 -25.76 43.02 -58.18
C LYS A 27 -25.78 43.84 -56.87
N ALA A 28 -25.36 45.11 -56.93
CA ALA A 28 -25.46 46.04 -55.80
C ALA A 28 -26.92 46.36 -55.42
N ALA A 29 -27.80 46.52 -56.42
CA ALA A 29 -29.23 46.75 -56.17
C ALA A 29 -29.96 45.51 -55.59
N LYS A 30 -29.49 44.29 -55.87
CA LYS A 30 -30.03 43.06 -55.25
C LYS A 30 -29.56 42.89 -53.80
N ALA A 31 -28.31 43.22 -53.49
CA ALA A 31 -27.77 43.19 -52.12
C ALA A 31 -28.50 44.17 -51.20
N ALA A 32 -28.70 45.42 -51.65
CA ALA A 32 -29.43 46.44 -50.88
C ALA A 32 -30.93 46.10 -50.68
N LYS A 33 -31.52 45.28 -51.55
CA LYS A 33 -32.91 44.81 -51.43
C LYS A 33 -33.04 43.58 -50.53
N GLN A 34 -31.96 42.83 -50.31
CA GLN A 34 -31.89 41.74 -49.32
C GLN A 34 -31.66 42.28 -47.90
N GLU A 35 -30.80 43.29 -47.72
CA GLU A 35 -30.62 43.95 -46.40
C GLU A 35 -31.89 44.66 -45.92
N LYS A 36 -32.64 45.33 -46.82
CA LYS A 36 -33.94 45.93 -46.47
C LYS A 36 -35.04 44.92 -46.16
N LYS A 37 -34.88 43.64 -46.54
CA LYS A 37 -35.79 42.54 -46.15
C LYS A 37 -35.35 41.87 -44.84
N ALA A 38 -34.04 41.84 -44.53
CA ALA A 38 -33.51 41.37 -43.26
C ALA A 38 -33.91 42.31 -42.10
N GLY A 39 -33.70 43.62 -42.26
CA GLY A 39 -34.04 44.61 -41.21
C GLY A 39 -35.55 44.77 -40.94
N LYS A 40 -36.43 44.31 -41.85
CA LYS A 40 -37.88 44.25 -41.61
C LYS A 40 -38.33 42.96 -40.91
N LYS A 41 -37.50 41.91 -40.91
CA LYS A 41 -37.77 40.65 -40.20
C LYS A 41 -37.36 40.77 -38.73
N GLU A 42 -36.23 41.42 -38.45
CA GLU A 42 -35.79 41.75 -37.08
C GLU A 42 -36.77 42.68 -36.35
N LYS A 43 -37.29 43.70 -37.03
CA LYS A 43 -38.27 44.62 -36.42
C LYS A 43 -39.66 44.02 -36.16
N LYS A 44 -39.97 42.85 -36.74
CA LYS A 44 -41.22 42.12 -36.52
C LYS A 44 -41.07 40.97 -35.51
N GLN A 45 -39.84 40.54 -35.24
CA GLN A 45 -39.51 39.61 -34.17
C GLN A 45 -39.47 40.36 -32.82
N ALA A 46 -38.84 41.54 -32.79
CA ALA A 46 -38.74 42.37 -31.58
C ALA A 46 -40.07 42.95 -31.06
N SER A 47 -41.15 42.89 -31.84
CA SER A 47 -42.49 43.33 -31.39
C SER A 47 -43.40 42.19 -30.94
N LYS A 48 -42.92 40.94 -30.94
CA LYS A 48 -43.69 39.77 -30.50
C LYS A 48 -43.23 39.20 -29.16
N ASP A 49 -42.12 39.69 -28.62
CA ASP A 49 -41.55 39.30 -27.33
C ASP A 49 -41.90 40.30 -26.20
N LYS A 50 -43.00 41.06 -26.34
CA LYS A 50 -43.40 42.07 -25.35
C LYS A 50 -44.71 41.81 -24.60
N ASP A 51 -45.28 40.61 -24.72
CA ASP A 51 -46.48 40.20 -23.99
C ASP A 51 -46.43 38.71 -23.65
N VAL A 52 -45.40 38.29 -22.91
CA VAL A 52 -45.54 37.14 -21.98
C VAL A 52 -44.67 37.40 -20.75
N ASP A 53 -45.36 37.56 -19.64
CA ASP A 53 -44.87 37.55 -18.28
C ASP A 53 -44.20 36.19 -17.95
N SER A 54 -42.89 36.16 -17.68
CA SER A 54 -42.28 35.19 -16.77
C SER A 54 -40.86 35.61 -16.37
N ASP A 55 -40.73 35.91 -15.10
CA ASP A 55 -39.52 35.93 -14.29
C ASP A 55 -38.71 34.63 -14.47
N ALA A 56 -37.61 34.67 -15.22
CA ALA A 56 -36.57 33.64 -15.26
C ALA A 56 -35.33 34.23 -15.96
N GLU A 57 -34.21 34.30 -15.25
CA GLU A 57 -32.92 34.57 -15.89
C GLU A 57 -32.71 33.54 -17.00
N SER A 58 -32.59 34.01 -18.25
CA SER A 58 -32.34 33.13 -19.39
C SER A 58 -30.87 32.71 -19.35
N VAL A 59 -30.53 31.82 -18.41
CA VAL A 59 -29.25 31.11 -18.43
C VAL A 59 -29.26 30.25 -19.70
N ASP A 60 -28.27 30.44 -20.57
CA ASP A 60 -28.16 29.67 -21.80
C ASP A 60 -27.94 28.20 -21.42
N LEU A 61 -28.98 27.38 -21.63
CA LEU A 61 -29.00 25.95 -21.27
C LEU A 61 -27.86 25.18 -21.94
N ASP A 62 -27.41 25.62 -23.12
CA ASP A 62 -26.28 24.97 -23.80
C ASP A 62 -24.95 25.31 -23.10
N ASP A 63 -24.80 26.54 -22.58
CA ASP A 63 -23.61 26.94 -21.79
C ASP A 63 -23.59 26.26 -20.42
N VAL A 64 -24.75 26.10 -19.77
CA VAL A 64 -24.87 25.38 -18.50
C VAL A 64 -24.57 23.90 -18.69
N LEU A 65 -25.14 23.26 -19.72
CA LEU A 65 -24.84 21.86 -20.04
C LEU A 65 -23.38 21.66 -20.44
N ALA A 66 -22.77 22.61 -21.17
CA ALA A 66 -21.35 22.57 -21.48
C ALA A 66 -20.47 22.77 -20.24
N GLN A 67 -20.91 23.59 -19.28
CA GLN A 67 -20.24 23.76 -18.00
C GLN A 67 -20.34 22.48 -17.15
N TYR A 68 -21.52 21.88 -17.04
CA TYR A 68 -21.70 20.58 -16.40
C TYR A 68 -20.87 19.48 -17.09
N ALA A 69 -20.81 19.47 -18.41
CA ALA A 69 -19.98 18.52 -19.16
C ALA A 69 -18.48 18.72 -18.86
N LYS A 70 -18.00 19.97 -18.79
CA LYS A 70 -16.62 20.28 -18.40
C LYS A 70 -16.33 19.93 -16.94
N GLU A 71 -17.25 20.22 -16.02
CA GLU A 71 -17.11 19.88 -14.61
C GLU A 71 -17.10 18.35 -14.41
N GLN A 72 -17.95 17.62 -15.14
CA GLN A 72 -17.90 16.16 -15.17
C GLN A 72 -16.61 15.62 -15.80
N GLU A 73 -16.15 16.18 -16.92
CA GLU A 73 -14.87 15.80 -17.52
C GLU A 73 -13.69 16.05 -16.57
N GLN A 74 -13.70 17.15 -15.81
CA GLN A 74 -12.68 17.44 -14.80
C GLN A 74 -12.79 16.51 -13.59
N TYR A 75 -14.00 16.20 -13.13
CA TYR A 75 -14.22 15.26 -12.03
C TYR A 75 -13.78 13.83 -12.38
N HIS A 76 -13.98 13.42 -13.63
CA HIS A 76 -13.56 12.12 -14.15
C HIS A 76 -12.15 12.13 -14.77
N ALA A 77 -11.46 13.26 -14.76
CA ALA A 77 -10.11 13.34 -15.29
C ALA A 77 -9.12 12.63 -14.36
N ILE A 78 -8.21 11.89 -14.97
CA ILE A 78 -7.04 11.36 -14.27
C ILE A 78 -6.03 12.49 -14.16
N THR A 79 -5.66 12.86 -12.94
CA THR A 79 -4.68 13.92 -12.68
C THR A 79 -3.41 13.35 -12.08
N GLU A 80 -2.26 13.87 -12.52
CA GLU A 80 -0.95 13.54 -11.96
C GLU A 80 -0.34 14.84 -11.40
N VAL A 81 -0.17 14.91 -10.09
CA VAL A 81 0.31 16.12 -9.38
C VAL A 81 1.61 15.80 -8.66
N ALA A 82 2.62 16.65 -8.81
CA ALA A 82 3.87 16.53 -8.08
C ALA A 82 3.61 16.54 -6.56
N CYS A 83 4.24 15.62 -5.84
CA CYS A 83 4.02 15.44 -4.41
C CYS A 83 5.31 15.01 -3.70
N ASP A 84 5.24 14.99 -2.37
CA ASP A 84 6.27 14.37 -1.55
C ASP A 84 6.27 12.84 -1.72
N PRO A 85 7.39 12.17 -1.42
CA PRO A 85 7.47 10.72 -1.42
C PRO A 85 6.41 10.07 -0.50
N PRO A 86 5.99 8.83 -0.80
CA PRO A 86 4.94 8.16 -0.03
C PRO A 86 5.26 8.08 1.46
N SER A 87 4.24 8.16 2.32
CA SER A 87 4.36 7.86 3.75
C SER A 87 4.86 6.43 4.01
N ALA A 88 5.39 6.21 5.22
CA ALA A 88 5.78 4.88 5.73
C ALA A 88 4.67 3.86 5.47
N ARG A 89 5.04 2.75 4.81
CA ARG A 89 4.09 1.69 4.48
C ARG A 89 4.77 0.34 4.27
N SER A 90 4.19 -0.68 4.87
CA SER A 90 4.52 -2.08 4.64
C SER A 90 3.46 -2.72 3.73
N SER A 91 3.72 -3.93 3.26
CA SER A 91 2.76 -4.72 2.46
C SER A 91 2.21 -3.98 1.22
N SER A 92 2.93 -2.96 0.76
CA SER A 92 2.66 -2.19 -0.46
C SER A 92 3.29 -2.89 -1.65
N THR A 93 3.02 -2.40 -2.85
CA THR A 93 3.63 -2.98 -4.05
C THR A 93 4.33 -1.93 -4.87
N ILE A 94 5.56 -2.22 -5.32
CA ILE A 94 6.32 -1.40 -6.27
C ILE A 94 6.56 -2.18 -7.57
N ILE A 95 6.41 -1.53 -8.73
CA ILE A 95 6.66 -2.14 -10.03
C ILE A 95 7.18 -1.07 -10.98
N GLY A 96 8.25 -1.35 -11.73
CA GLY A 96 8.61 -0.43 -12.81
C GLY A 96 7.49 -0.34 -13.86
N ASN A 97 7.37 0.79 -14.52
CA ASN A 97 6.36 0.99 -15.55
C ASN A 97 6.77 0.18 -16.82
N PRO A 98 5.92 -0.75 -17.32
CA PRO A 98 6.20 -1.49 -18.56
C PRO A 98 6.12 -0.63 -19.84
N ALA A 99 5.48 0.55 -19.78
CA ALA A 99 5.36 1.49 -20.89
C ALA A 99 6.46 2.56 -20.90
N ASN A 100 7.03 2.92 -19.74
CA ASN A 100 8.11 3.91 -19.61
C ASN A 100 9.21 3.39 -18.68
N GLU A 101 10.42 3.22 -19.19
CA GLU A 101 11.53 2.67 -18.39
C GLU A 101 11.98 3.57 -17.22
N ASN A 102 11.65 4.87 -17.29
CA ASN A 102 12.07 5.86 -16.31
C ASN A 102 11.10 6.03 -15.15
N GLU A 103 10.02 5.27 -15.11
CA GLU A 103 8.97 5.41 -14.09
C GLU A 103 8.84 4.14 -13.25
N LEU A 104 8.62 4.32 -11.96
CA LEU A 104 8.20 3.27 -11.03
C LEU A 104 6.83 3.62 -10.47
N PHE A 105 5.97 2.62 -10.35
CA PHE A 105 4.69 2.75 -9.66
C PHE A 105 4.79 2.16 -8.26
N CYS A 106 4.25 2.85 -7.27
CA CYS A 106 4.03 2.37 -5.91
C CYS A 106 2.54 2.48 -5.57
N TYR A 107 1.94 1.41 -5.05
CA TYR A 107 0.51 1.35 -4.78
C TYR A 107 0.17 0.65 -3.45
N GLY A 108 -0.80 1.24 -2.75
CA GLY A 108 -1.42 0.66 -1.57
C GLY A 108 -0.46 0.48 -0.38
N GLY A 109 -0.73 -0.53 0.43
CA GLY A 109 0.01 -0.87 1.65
C GLY A 109 -0.72 -0.44 2.91
N GLU A 110 -0.07 -0.66 4.04
CA GLU A 110 -0.56 -0.31 5.37
C GLU A 110 0.53 0.33 6.24
N TYR A 111 0.09 1.05 7.25
CA TYR A 111 0.94 1.59 8.30
C TYR A 111 0.31 1.30 9.66
N PHE A 112 1.11 0.82 10.61
CA PHE A 112 0.68 0.57 11.97
C PHE A 112 1.57 1.37 12.92
N ASN A 113 0.95 2.20 13.77
CA ASN A 113 1.65 3.05 14.74
C ASN A 113 1.72 2.44 16.15
N GLY A 114 1.41 1.15 16.31
CA GLY A 114 1.30 0.50 17.62
C GLY A 114 -0.11 0.51 18.22
N ALA A 115 -1.02 1.34 17.73
CA ALA A 115 -2.40 1.44 18.23
C ALA A 115 -3.45 1.29 17.12
N THR A 116 -3.19 1.87 15.96
CA THR A 116 -4.12 1.90 14.83
C THR A 116 -3.41 1.58 13.52
N ALA A 117 -4.08 0.79 12.68
CA ALA A 117 -3.69 0.51 11.31
C ALA A 117 -4.38 1.49 10.34
N GLN A 118 -3.61 2.01 9.41
CA GLN A 118 -4.06 2.83 8.29
C GLN A 118 -3.74 2.09 6.99
N PHE A 119 -4.71 2.01 6.08
CA PHE A 119 -4.56 1.39 4.76
C PHE A 119 -4.60 2.46 3.68
N PHE A 120 -3.85 2.25 2.60
CA PHE A 120 -3.73 3.20 1.51
C PHE A 120 -4.29 2.63 0.19
N ASN A 121 -4.79 3.51 -0.68
CA ASN A 121 -5.13 3.23 -2.09
C ASN A 121 -4.43 4.18 -3.08
N ASP A 122 -3.48 4.97 -2.61
CA ASP A 122 -2.80 5.94 -3.45
C ASP A 122 -1.89 5.24 -4.49
N LEU A 123 -1.92 5.74 -5.72
CA LEU A 123 -0.95 5.40 -6.76
C LEU A 123 0.09 6.52 -6.88
N PHE A 124 1.34 6.19 -6.60
CA PHE A 124 2.48 7.09 -6.76
C PHE A 124 3.32 6.68 -7.97
N VAL A 125 3.85 7.69 -8.69
CA VAL A 125 4.76 7.55 -9.81
C VAL A 125 6.07 8.23 -9.45
N TYR A 126 7.16 7.47 -9.40
CA TYR A 126 8.50 8.02 -9.25
C TYR A 126 9.20 8.08 -10.61
N ASN A 127 9.58 9.28 -11.04
CA ASN A 127 10.38 9.47 -12.24
C ASN A 127 11.88 9.42 -11.89
N VAL A 128 12.55 8.34 -12.30
CA VAL A 128 13.96 8.06 -11.99
C VAL A 128 14.91 9.12 -12.55
N LYS A 129 14.59 9.72 -13.70
CA LYS A 129 15.46 10.72 -14.36
C LYS A 129 15.29 12.11 -13.77
N LYS A 130 14.05 12.50 -13.49
CA LYS A 130 13.72 13.82 -12.96
C LYS A 130 13.83 13.90 -11.44
N ASP A 131 13.86 12.76 -10.77
CA ASP A 131 13.85 12.65 -9.32
C ASP A 131 12.62 13.31 -8.68
N ILE A 132 11.45 13.07 -9.27
CA ILE A 132 10.18 13.67 -8.84
C ILE A 132 9.19 12.54 -8.58
N TRP A 133 8.45 12.69 -7.48
CA TRP A 133 7.27 11.90 -7.18
C TRP A 133 6.02 12.64 -7.64
N ASN A 134 5.11 11.91 -8.26
CA ASN A 134 3.78 12.39 -8.55
C ASN A 134 2.74 11.45 -7.93
N LYS A 135 1.64 12.01 -7.43
CA LYS A 135 0.46 11.27 -7.01
C LYS A 135 -0.55 11.29 -8.15
N VAL A 136 -1.03 10.10 -8.51
CA VAL A 136 -2.10 9.92 -9.49
C VAL A 136 -3.42 9.82 -8.75
N THR A 137 -4.37 10.68 -9.15
CA THR A 137 -5.77 10.58 -8.76
C THR A 137 -6.55 10.03 -9.95
N SER A 138 -7.28 8.95 -9.74
CA SER A 138 -8.15 8.33 -10.75
C SER A 138 -9.55 8.16 -10.17
N PRO A 139 -10.62 8.44 -10.93
CA PRO A 139 -11.99 8.27 -10.44
C PRO A 139 -12.32 6.79 -10.11
N ASN A 140 -11.65 5.84 -10.77
CA ASN A 140 -11.93 4.41 -10.65
C ASN A 140 -10.79 3.64 -9.95
N SER A 141 -10.20 4.19 -8.89
CA SER A 141 -9.13 3.50 -8.14
C SER A 141 -9.64 2.35 -7.26
N PRO A 142 -8.88 1.24 -7.09
CA PRO A 142 -9.23 0.22 -6.11
C PRO A 142 -9.29 0.80 -4.68
N LEU A 143 -10.13 0.21 -3.81
CA LEU A 143 -10.23 0.63 -2.40
C LEU A 143 -8.93 0.38 -1.60
N PRO A 144 -8.75 1.05 -0.43
CA PRO A 144 -7.57 0.89 0.42
C PRO A 144 -7.26 -0.56 0.76
N ARG A 145 -6.01 -0.97 0.55
CA ARG A 145 -5.62 -2.38 0.69
C ARG A 145 -4.13 -2.58 0.94
N SER A 146 -3.81 -3.64 1.65
CA SER A 146 -2.47 -4.18 1.81
C SER A 146 -2.43 -5.66 1.43
N GLY A 147 -1.23 -6.21 1.23
CA GLY A 147 -1.06 -7.64 0.97
C GLY A 147 -1.71 -8.14 -0.34
N HIS A 148 -2.08 -7.21 -1.23
CA HIS A 148 -2.49 -7.51 -2.60
C HIS A 148 -1.29 -7.94 -3.43
N ALA A 149 -1.55 -8.60 -4.55
CA ALA A 149 -0.52 -8.86 -5.54
C ALA A 149 -0.83 -8.09 -6.81
N TRP A 150 0.23 -7.66 -7.49
CA TRP A 150 0.13 -7.16 -8.85
C TRP A 150 1.25 -7.72 -9.71
N CYS A 151 1.06 -7.73 -11.03
CA CYS A 151 2.11 -8.09 -11.96
C CYS A 151 1.90 -7.41 -13.31
N ARG A 152 3.00 -7.27 -14.07
CA ARG A 152 2.93 -6.91 -15.49
C ARG A 152 2.35 -8.09 -16.26
N ALA A 153 1.48 -7.78 -17.21
CA ALA A 153 1.13 -8.72 -18.26
C ALA A 153 2.39 -9.09 -19.06
N ALA A 154 2.45 -10.31 -19.58
CA ALA A 154 3.58 -10.76 -20.39
C ALA A 154 3.37 -10.52 -21.90
N ASN A 155 2.13 -10.29 -22.35
CA ASN A 155 1.78 -10.02 -23.75
C ASN A 155 1.39 -8.56 -24.01
N THR A 156 0.90 -7.83 -23.00
CA THR A 156 0.54 -6.41 -23.08
C THR A 156 1.43 -5.58 -22.17
N LYS A 157 1.32 -4.25 -22.26
CA LYS A 157 2.00 -3.32 -21.34
C LYS A 157 1.13 -2.99 -20.12
N GLU A 158 0.15 -3.81 -19.79
CA GLU A 158 -0.80 -3.53 -18.70
C GLU A 158 -0.29 -4.10 -17.37
N VAL A 159 -0.78 -3.55 -16.27
CA VAL A 159 -0.53 -4.08 -14.91
C VAL A 159 -1.85 -4.59 -14.35
N TYR A 160 -1.84 -5.80 -13.79
CA TYR A 160 -3.01 -6.41 -13.18
C TYR A 160 -2.84 -6.51 -11.67
N LEU A 161 -3.89 -6.24 -10.91
CA LEU A 161 -3.93 -6.29 -9.44
C LEU A 161 -5.09 -7.18 -8.99
N PHE A 162 -4.86 -8.03 -8.01
CA PHE A 162 -5.90 -8.89 -7.43
C PHE A 162 -5.85 -8.88 -5.90
N GLY A 163 -7.03 -8.90 -5.29
CA GLY A 163 -7.23 -9.14 -3.87
C GLY A 163 -6.53 -8.14 -2.96
N GLY A 164 -6.04 -8.64 -1.83
CA GLY A 164 -5.54 -7.84 -0.70
C GLY A 164 -6.50 -7.90 0.48
N GLU A 165 -6.18 -7.14 1.51
CA GLU A 165 -6.99 -7.02 2.71
C GLU A 165 -7.10 -5.58 3.20
N PHE A 166 -8.13 -5.35 3.98
CA PHE A 166 -8.37 -4.14 4.76
C PHE A 166 -8.73 -4.57 6.18
N SER A 167 -8.28 -3.81 7.18
CA SER A 167 -8.75 -4.01 8.55
C SER A 167 -9.34 -2.74 9.12
N SER A 168 -10.21 -2.89 10.12
CA SER A 168 -10.57 -1.76 10.97
C SER A 168 -9.31 -1.17 11.64
N PRO A 169 -9.31 0.11 12.05
CA PRO A 169 -8.12 0.74 12.63
C PRO A 169 -7.55 -0.04 13.81
N LYS A 170 -8.37 -0.63 14.67
CA LYS A 170 -7.92 -1.45 15.80
C LYS A 170 -7.60 -2.91 15.45
N GLN A 171 -7.57 -3.28 14.17
CA GLN A 171 -7.29 -4.62 13.66
C GLN A 171 -8.21 -5.73 14.23
N GLY A 172 -9.43 -5.39 14.65
CA GLY A 172 -10.40 -6.36 15.21
C GLY A 172 -11.17 -7.13 14.13
N THR A 173 -11.31 -6.54 12.95
CA THR A 173 -12.07 -7.11 11.82
C THR A 173 -11.24 -6.99 10.56
N PHE A 174 -11.12 -8.10 9.83
CA PHE A 174 -10.42 -8.17 8.55
C PHE A 174 -11.41 -8.43 7.43
N TYR A 175 -11.21 -7.71 6.34
CA TYR A 175 -11.91 -7.89 5.08
C TYR A 175 -10.90 -8.25 4.01
N HIS A 176 -11.17 -9.32 3.27
CA HIS A 176 -10.33 -9.72 2.14
C HIS A 176 -11.05 -9.41 0.82
N TYR A 177 -10.32 -8.79 -0.10
CA TYR A 177 -10.84 -8.49 -1.43
C TYR A 177 -10.71 -9.70 -2.36
N ASN A 178 -11.67 -9.84 -3.28
CA ASN A 178 -11.64 -10.75 -4.43
C ASN A 178 -11.82 -10.02 -5.77
N ASP A 179 -11.70 -8.69 -5.77
CA ASP A 179 -11.80 -7.88 -6.97
C ASP A 179 -10.53 -7.98 -7.82
N PHE A 180 -10.70 -7.75 -9.11
CA PHE A 180 -9.64 -7.83 -10.09
C PHE A 180 -9.58 -6.54 -10.90
N TRP A 181 -8.40 -5.95 -10.99
CA TRP A 181 -8.20 -4.63 -11.57
C TRP A 181 -7.10 -4.68 -12.62
N LYS A 182 -7.24 -3.79 -13.60
CA LYS A 182 -6.22 -3.50 -14.60
C LYS A 182 -5.85 -2.02 -14.52
N LEU A 183 -4.57 -1.72 -14.59
CA LEU A 183 -4.02 -0.39 -14.75
C LEU A 183 -3.41 -0.29 -16.15
N ASP A 184 -3.83 0.70 -16.93
CA ASP A 184 -3.10 1.11 -18.14
C ASP A 184 -1.97 2.07 -17.74
N PRO A 185 -0.70 1.67 -17.91
CA PRO A 185 0.43 2.48 -17.47
C PRO A 185 0.66 3.75 -18.27
N SER A 186 0.01 3.93 -19.42
CA SER A 186 0.22 5.09 -20.28
C SER A 186 -0.63 6.28 -19.86
N ASN A 187 -1.91 6.03 -19.52
CA ASN A 187 -2.87 7.05 -19.09
C ASN A 187 -3.18 6.99 -17.57
N ARG A 188 -2.60 6.02 -16.86
CA ARG A 188 -2.79 5.74 -15.42
C ARG A 188 -4.23 5.38 -15.05
N GLU A 189 -5.00 4.86 -15.99
CA GLU A 189 -6.39 4.52 -15.79
C GLU A 189 -6.55 3.15 -15.14
N TRP A 190 -7.32 3.13 -14.05
CA TRP A 190 -7.77 1.91 -13.42
C TRP A 190 -9.10 1.45 -14.02
N THR A 191 -9.19 0.16 -14.33
CA THR A 191 -10.41 -0.50 -14.80
C THR A 191 -10.67 -1.72 -13.94
N ARG A 192 -11.84 -1.78 -13.29
CA ARG A 192 -12.30 -2.99 -12.63
C ARG A 192 -12.72 -4.01 -13.68
N ILE A 193 -12.17 -5.22 -13.59
CA ILE A 193 -12.56 -6.32 -14.47
C ILE A 193 -13.69 -7.08 -13.79
N GLU A 194 -14.91 -6.91 -14.31
CA GLU A 194 -16.07 -7.66 -13.85
C GLU A 194 -16.00 -9.11 -14.32
N VAL A 195 -16.22 -10.04 -13.40
CA VAL A 195 -16.27 -11.48 -13.69
C VAL A 195 -17.70 -11.97 -13.54
N LYS A 196 -18.24 -12.59 -14.58
CA LYS A 196 -19.61 -13.14 -14.56
C LYS A 196 -19.67 -14.39 -13.67
N GLY A 197 -20.28 -14.25 -12.49
CA GLY A 197 -20.61 -15.34 -11.56
C GLY A 197 -19.56 -15.61 -10.47
N LYS A 198 -19.99 -15.77 -9.21
CA LYS A 198 -19.12 -15.98 -8.03
C LYS A 198 -18.18 -17.20 -8.15
N ALA A 199 -18.61 -18.28 -8.81
CA ALA A 199 -17.80 -19.49 -8.99
C ALA A 199 -16.74 -19.39 -10.09
N SER A 200 -16.74 -18.29 -10.86
CA SER A 200 -15.88 -18.11 -12.02
C SER A 200 -14.62 -17.30 -11.71
N SER A 201 -14.32 -16.95 -10.45
CA SER A 201 -13.17 -16.12 -10.07
C SER A 201 -12.47 -16.66 -8.81
N PRO A 202 -11.19 -16.31 -8.58
CA PRO A 202 -10.53 -16.73 -7.35
C PRO A 202 -11.24 -16.16 -6.12
N PRO A 203 -11.37 -16.93 -5.02
CA PRO A 203 -11.91 -16.39 -3.77
C PRO A 203 -11.03 -15.30 -3.18
N ALA A 204 -11.63 -14.49 -2.30
CA ALA A 204 -10.97 -13.40 -1.59
C ALA A 204 -9.70 -13.86 -0.87
N ARG A 205 -8.63 -13.08 -0.90
CA ARG A 205 -7.33 -13.48 -0.33
C ARG A 205 -6.36 -12.32 -0.20
N SER A 206 -5.44 -12.43 0.75
CA SER A 206 -4.22 -11.60 0.86
C SER A 206 -2.97 -12.49 0.95
N GLY A 207 -1.78 -11.90 0.82
CA GLY A 207 -0.50 -12.60 0.91
C GLY A 207 -0.24 -13.65 -0.19
N HIS A 208 -1.04 -13.62 -1.26
CA HIS A 208 -0.88 -14.45 -2.45
C HIS A 208 0.16 -13.83 -3.40
N ARG A 209 0.53 -14.54 -4.47
CA ARG A 209 1.42 -13.99 -5.50
C ARG A 209 0.82 -14.12 -6.90
N MET A 210 1.20 -13.16 -7.74
CA MET A 210 0.80 -13.07 -9.14
C MET A 210 2.02 -13.03 -10.05
N VAL A 211 1.89 -13.64 -11.23
CA VAL A 211 2.91 -13.58 -12.27
C VAL A 211 2.29 -13.63 -13.65
N GLY A 212 2.80 -12.81 -14.58
CA GLY A 212 2.44 -12.86 -15.99
C GLY A 212 3.22 -13.97 -16.72
N PHE A 213 2.52 -14.77 -17.53
CA PHE A 213 3.12 -15.77 -18.41
C PHE A 213 2.40 -15.78 -19.76
N LYS A 214 3.09 -15.35 -20.82
CA LYS A 214 2.49 -15.16 -22.16
C LYS A 214 1.21 -14.30 -22.06
N GLN A 215 0.06 -14.80 -22.51
CA GLN A 215 -1.23 -14.11 -22.40
C GLN A 215 -1.97 -14.33 -21.06
N TYR A 216 -1.33 -15.01 -20.11
CA TYR A 216 -1.98 -15.46 -18.88
C TYR A 216 -1.48 -14.70 -17.65
N ILE A 217 -2.39 -14.42 -16.72
CA ILE A 217 -2.04 -14.01 -15.36
C ILE A 217 -2.28 -15.20 -14.44
N VAL A 218 -1.28 -15.56 -13.65
CA VAL A 218 -1.33 -16.71 -12.74
C VAL A 218 -1.43 -16.20 -11.31
N VAL A 219 -2.40 -16.70 -10.55
CA VAL A 219 -2.60 -16.44 -9.11
C VAL A 219 -2.45 -17.76 -8.37
N PHE A 220 -1.66 -17.75 -7.29
CA PHE A 220 -1.51 -18.92 -6.43
C PHE A 220 -1.53 -18.53 -4.95
N GLY A 221 -2.06 -19.42 -4.11
CA GLY A 221 -1.92 -19.37 -2.65
C GLY A 221 -2.54 -18.14 -1.98
N GLY A 222 -1.93 -17.72 -0.87
CA GLY A 222 -2.41 -16.66 0.00
C GLY A 222 -3.15 -17.20 1.22
N PHE A 223 -3.87 -16.33 1.92
CA PHE A 223 -4.68 -16.71 3.06
C PHE A 223 -5.97 -15.89 3.14
N GLN A 224 -6.90 -16.40 3.95
CA GLN A 224 -8.10 -15.72 4.42
C GLN A 224 -8.08 -15.76 5.94
N ASP A 225 -8.30 -14.63 6.57
CA ASP A 225 -8.41 -14.48 8.00
C ASP A 225 -9.79 -13.95 8.37
N THR A 226 -10.48 -14.65 9.26
CA THR A 226 -11.83 -14.29 9.72
C THR A 226 -11.83 -13.80 11.16
N SER A 227 -10.68 -13.35 11.69
CA SER A 227 -10.40 -13.06 13.11
C SER A 227 -10.49 -14.28 14.03
N ALA A 228 -11.31 -15.29 13.69
CA ALA A 228 -11.44 -16.54 14.42
C ALA A 228 -10.44 -17.61 13.95
N THR A 229 -10.17 -17.68 12.64
CA THR A 229 -9.27 -18.66 12.06
C THR A 229 -8.57 -18.11 10.81
N THR A 230 -7.27 -18.32 10.72
CA THR A 230 -6.50 -18.09 9.48
C THR A 230 -6.47 -19.37 8.64
N LYS A 231 -6.97 -19.30 7.41
CA LYS A 231 -6.94 -20.37 6.41
C LYS A 231 -5.98 -20.02 5.28
N TYR A 232 -4.89 -20.79 5.18
CA TYR A 232 -3.99 -20.72 4.04
C TYR A 232 -4.58 -21.42 2.81
N LEU A 233 -4.25 -20.93 1.62
CA LEU A 233 -4.73 -21.42 0.34
C LEU A 233 -3.60 -22.06 -0.46
N ASN A 234 -3.93 -23.04 -1.30
CA ASN A 234 -3.04 -23.67 -2.29
C ASN A 234 -3.71 -23.85 -3.66
N ASP A 235 -4.80 -23.13 -3.91
CA ASP A 235 -5.48 -23.15 -5.19
C ASP A 235 -4.71 -22.32 -6.23
N LEU A 236 -4.87 -22.73 -7.49
CA LEU A 236 -4.23 -22.12 -8.65
C LEU A 236 -5.31 -21.58 -9.59
N TRP A 237 -5.17 -20.32 -9.98
CA TRP A 237 -6.06 -19.68 -10.93
C TRP A 237 -5.27 -19.05 -12.06
N ILE A 238 -5.84 -19.09 -13.26
CA ILE A 238 -5.27 -18.52 -14.47
C ILE A 238 -6.32 -17.62 -15.12
N TYR A 239 -5.99 -16.36 -15.33
CA TYR A 239 -6.76 -15.44 -16.13
C TYR A 239 -6.20 -15.39 -17.55
N ASP A 240 -7.08 -15.51 -18.54
CA ASP A 240 -6.74 -15.33 -19.95
C ASP A 240 -6.99 -13.87 -20.36
N CYS A 241 -5.93 -13.13 -20.66
CA CYS A 241 -6.01 -11.71 -21.04
C CYS A 241 -6.57 -11.48 -22.45
N VAL A 242 -6.80 -12.53 -23.25
CA VAL A 242 -7.38 -12.44 -24.59
C VAL A 242 -8.87 -12.76 -24.56
N ASN A 243 -9.23 -13.85 -23.86
CA ASN A 243 -10.63 -14.26 -23.75
C ASN A 243 -11.36 -13.57 -22.59
N PHE A 244 -10.63 -12.89 -21.69
CA PHE A 244 -11.13 -12.20 -20.50
C PHE A 244 -11.87 -13.12 -19.52
N VAL A 245 -11.37 -14.35 -19.36
CA VAL A 245 -11.99 -15.36 -18.49
C VAL A 245 -10.97 -15.95 -17.51
N TRP A 246 -11.44 -16.18 -16.29
CA TRP A 246 -10.73 -16.92 -15.26
C TRP A 246 -10.99 -18.42 -15.39
N HIS A 247 -9.94 -19.19 -15.14
CA HIS A 247 -9.98 -20.63 -15.17
C HIS A 247 -9.24 -21.20 -13.96
N GLN A 248 -9.84 -22.18 -13.30
CA GLN A 248 -9.18 -23.01 -12.30
C GLN A 248 -8.71 -24.31 -12.98
N PRO A 249 -7.41 -24.48 -13.27
CA PRO A 249 -6.93 -25.66 -13.98
C PRO A 249 -7.17 -26.95 -13.17
N LYS A 250 -7.65 -27.99 -13.83
CA LYS A 250 -7.75 -29.32 -13.22
C LYS A 250 -6.36 -29.94 -13.12
N LEU A 251 -5.82 -29.94 -11.90
CA LEU A 251 -4.54 -30.56 -11.61
C LEU A 251 -4.70 -32.10 -11.58
N GLN A 252 -3.70 -32.82 -12.10
CA GLN A 252 -3.69 -34.29 -12.07
C GLN A 252 -3.56 -34.76 -10.62
N SER A 253 -4.57 -35.46 -10.08
CA SER A 253 -4.63 -35.87 -8.67
C SER A 253 -3.45 -36.73 -8.19
N ALA A 254 -2.74 -37.39 -9.11
CA ALA A 254 -1.56 -38.19 -8.80
C ALA A 254 -0.27 -37.37 -8.60
N ARG A 255 -0.23 -36.10 -9.01
CA ARG A 255 0.96 -35.25 -8.86
C ARG A 255 0.87 -34.47 -7.55
N ALA A 256 2.00 -34.41 -6.84
CA ALA A 256 2.12 -33.56 -5.66
C ALA A 256 1.96 -32.08 -6.05
N VAL A 257 1.32 -31.32 -5.16
CA VAL A 257 1.12 -29.87 -5.29
C VAL A 257 1.77 -29.17 -4.09
N PRO A 258 2.13 -27.88 -4.19
CA PRO A 258 2.64 -27.15 -3.04
C PRO A 258 1.59 -27.08 -1.92
N ASP A 259 2.05 -27.22 -0.66
CA ASP A 259 1.22 -26.98 0.53
C ASP A 259 0.64 -25.56 0.53
N ALA A 260 -0.47 -25.38 1.24
CA ALA A 260 -1.07 -24.07 1.46
C ALA A 260 -0.14 -23.11 2.20
N ARG A 261 0.02 -21.90 1.64
CA ARG A 261 1.02 -20.92 2.07
C ARG A 261 0.72 -19.51 1.56
N SER A 262 1.27 -18.52 2.26
CA SER A 262 1.34 -17.11 1.87
C SER A 262 2.80 -16.65 1.83
N SER A 263 3.03 -15.39 1.44
CA SER A 263 4.32 -14.69 1.56
C SER A 263 5.51 -15.43 0.91
N PHE A 264 5.24 -16.32 -0.05
CA PHE A 264 6.24 -17.00 -0.85
C PHE A 264 6.70 -16.12 -2.01
N THR A 265 7.73 -16.57 -2.72
CA THR A 265 8.15 -15.97 -3.98
C THR A 265 7.57 -16.75 -5.15
N LEU A 266 7.05 -16.04 -6.16
CA LEU A 266 6.62 -16.61 -7.44
C LEU A 266 7.24 -15.78 -8.58
N LEU A 267 8.14 -16.38 -9.36
CA LEU A 267 8.87 -15.69 -10.42
C LEU A 267 8.53 -16.26 -11.80
N PRO A 268 8.55 -15.43 -12.87
CA PRO A 268 8.28 -15.90 -14.23
C PRO A 268 9.39 -16.81 -14.73
N HIS A 269 9.01 -17.76 -15.59
CA HIS A 269 9.89 -18.67 -16.31
C HIS A 269 9.41 -18.81 -17.75
N ASP A 270 10.31 -19.19 -18.67
CA ASP A 270 9.99 -19.34 -20.11
C ASP A 270 8.87 -20.37 -20.41
N GLN A 271 8.62 -21.28 -19.47
CA GLN A 271 7.70 -22.41 -19.55
C GLN A 271 6.62 -22.36 -18.45
N GLY A 272 6.53 -21.25 -17.70
CA GLY A 272 5.51 -21.02 -16.68
C GLY A 272 6.03 -20.15 -15.53
N ALA A 273 6.12 -20.71 -14.33
CA ALA A 273 6.58 -19.97 -13.15
C ALA A 273 7.35 -20.85 -12.16
N VAL A 274 8.11 -20.23 -11.26
CA VAL A 274 8.83 -20.94 -10.19
C VAL A 274 8.45 -20.37 -8.83
N LEU A 275 8.07 -21.26 -7.92
CA LEU A 275 7.74 -20.95 -6.54
C LEU A 275 8.89 -21.33 -5.61
N TYR A 276 9.23 -20.46 -4.66
CA TYR A 276 10.16 -20.74 -3.58
C TYR A 276 9.60 -20.28 -2.24
N GLY A 277 9.69 -21.19 -1.26
CA GLY A 277 9.44 -20.90 0.15
C GLY A 277 8.01 -20.49 0.48
N GLY A 278 7.87 -19.56 1.42
CA GLY A 278 6.60 -19.07 1.97
C GLY A 278 6.42 -19.37 3.43
N TYR A 279 5.27 -18.96 3.96
CA TYR A 279 4.89 -19.15 5.34
C TYR A 279 3.51 -19.80 5.43
N SER A 280 3.32 -20.67 6.42
CA SER A 280 1.98 -21.04 6.89
C SER A 280 2.00 -21.44 8.35
N ARG A 281 0.80 -21.62 8.93
CA ARG A 281 0.63 -22.24 10.24
C ARG A 281 0.05 -23.64 10.08
N VAL A 282 0.74 -24.64 10.60
CA VAL A 282 0.37 -26.04 10.47
C VAL A 282 -0.03 -26.62 11.82
N LYS A 283 -1.06 -27.47 11.83
CA LYS A 283 -1.48 -28.16 13.05
C LYS A 283 -0.42 -29.19 13.44
N ALA A 284 0.10 -29.09 14.65
CA ALA A 284 1.03 -30.04 15.24
C ALA A 284 0.52 -30.54 16.59
N VAL A 285 0.87 -31.78 16.93
CA VAL A 285 0.58 -32.37 18.24
C VAL A 285 1.52 -31.78 19.28
N ALA A 286 0.99 -31.07 20.28
CA ALA A 286 1.79 -30.66 21.43
C ALA A 286 2.22 -31.91 22.21
N GLY A 287 3.54 -32.13 22.34
CA GLY A 287 4.12 -33.22 23.15
C GLY A 287 5.16 -34.13 22.46
N GLY A 288 5.40 -33.99 21.16
CA GLY A 288 6.46 -34.74 20.47
C GLY A 288 7.81 -34.02 20.49
N LYS A 289 8.67 -34.26 21.48
CA LYS A 289 10.06 -33.81 21.44
C LYS A 289 10.73 -34.38 20.17
N GLN A 290 11.21 -33.52 19.27
CA GLN A 290 12.18 -33.90 18.25
C GLN A 290 13.51 -34.19 18.97
N GLN A 291 13.69 -35.43 19.44
CA GLN A 291 15.01 -35.88 19.87
C GLN A 291 15.85 -36.17 18.63
N GLN A 292 16.82 -35.29 18.42
CA GLN A 292 17.96 -35.55 17.57
C GLN A 292 18.67 -36.83 18.05
N GLN A 293 19.05 -37.63 17.08
CA GLN A 293 19.52 -39.01 17.19
C GLN A 293 20.80 -39.11 18.04
N GLN A 294 20.70 -39.73 19.24
CA GLN A 294 21.85 -40.38 19.87
C GLN A 294 21.41 -41.68 20.56
N GLN A 295 22.07 -42.77 20.17
CA GLN A 295 21.79 -44.13 20.62
C GLN A 295 21.99 -44.29 22.13
N GLY A 296 21.00 -44.84 22.81
CA GLY A 296 21.13 -45.36 24.17
C GLY A 296 20.02 -46.37 24.48
N LYS A 297 20.36 -47.65 24.55
CA LYS A 297 19.47 -48.75 24.97
C LYS A 297 19.03 -48.55 26.42
N GLY A 298 17.72 -48.62 26.71
CA GLY A 298 17.26 -48.69 28.10
C GLY A 298 15.75 -48.78 28.32
N LYS A 299 15.27 -50.02 28.51
CA LYS A 299 14.16 -50.50 29.36
C LYS A 299 12.72 -49.92 29.27
N LYS A 300 11.79 -50.85 29.06
CA LYS A 300 10.33 -50.74 29.25
C LYS A 300 9.96 -50.35 30.70
N GLY A 301 9.03 -49.41 30.83
CA GLY A 301 8.19 -49.17 32.01
C GLY A 301 6.83 -48.67 31.53
N GLY A 302 5.76 -49.32 31.95
CA GLY A 302 4.40 -49.09 31.45
C GLY A 302 3.56 -48.12 32.27
N GLY A 303 2.38 -47.80 31.71
CA GLY A 303 1.19 -47.35 32.43
C GLY A 303 1.09 -45.85 32.68
N GLY A 304 0.09 -45.19 32.08
CA GLY A 304 -0.39 -43.90 32.58
C GLY A 304 -0.99 -42.96 31.53
N ALA A 305 -2.32 -42.85 31.57
CA ALA A 305 -3.15 -41.73 31.15
C ALA A 305 -3.09 -41.27 29.67
N GLY A 306 -4.23 -41.43 28.98
CA GLY A 306 -4.51 -40.74 27.73
C GLY A 306 -4.57 -39.22 27.95
N GLY A 307 -3.45 -38.54 27.76
CA GLY A 307 -3.41 -37.11 27.55
C GLY A 307 -3.95 -36.81 26.15
N GLY A 308 -5.12 -36.17 26.06
CA GLY A 308 -5.64 -35.66 24.80
C GLY A 308 -4.60 -34.71 24.20
N ALA A 309 -3.95 -35.14 23.11
CA ALA A 309 -3.01 -34.33 22.37
C ALA A 309 -3.64 -32.99 21.98
N ARG A 310 -3.25 -31.90 22.64
CA ARG A 310 -3.71 -30.55 22.28
C ARG A 310 -3.10 -30.20 20.94
N MET A 311 -3.94 -30.00 19.93
CA MET A 311 -3.51 -29.59 18.60
C MET A 311 -3.18 -28.10 18.64
N VAL A 312 -1.91 -27.76 18.43
CA VAL A 312 -1.40 -26.38 18.42
C VAL A 312 -0.99 -26.02 16.99
N LEU A 313 -1.28 -24.79 16.56
CA LEU A 313 -0.80 -24.28 15.28
C LEU A 313 0.65 -23.82 15.44
N LYS A 314 1.57 -24.48 14.75
CA LYS A 314 2.99 -24.09 14.71
C LYS A 314 3.31 -23.31 13.44
N PRO A 315 4.14 -22.24 13.53
CA PRO A 315 4.65 -21.57 12.34
C PRO A 315 5.49 -22.55 11.50
N LYS A 316 5.40 -22.44 10.18
CA LYS A 316 6.17 -23.22 9.21
C LYS A 316 6.69 -22.28 8.12
N VAL A 317 8.00 -22.05 8.15
CA VAL A 317 8.71 -21.46 7.01
C VAL A 317 8.98 -22.58 6.00
N HIS A 318 8.48 -22.41 4.80
CA HIS A 318 8.68 -23.35 3.71
C HIS A 318 10.03 -23.07 3.03
N GLU A 319 10.72 -24.13 2.61
CA GLU A 319 12.04 -24.05 1.95
C GLU A 319 12.08 -24.86 0.65
N ASP A 320 10.94 -25.42 0.25
CA ASP A 320 10.77 -26.19 -0.96
C ASP A 320 10.65 -25.29 -2.19
N THR A 321 10.98 -25.87 -3.33
CA THR A 321 10.95 -25.21 -4.63
C THR A 321 10.03 -25.99 -5.56
N TRP A 322 9.17 -25.29 -6.27
CA TRP A 322 8.24 -25.88 -7.22
C TRP A 322 8.32 -25.18 -8.56
N PHE A 323 8.19 -25.96 -9.62
CA PHE A 323 8.06 -25.48 -10.98
C PHE A 323 6.62 -25.66 -11.44
N LEU A 324 5.99 -24.56 -11.84
CA LEU A 324 4.69 -24.56 -12.48
C LEU A 324 4.90 -24.59 -13.98
N ARG A 325 4.69 -25.75 -14.61
CA ARG A 325 4.69 -25.89 -16.05
C ARG A 325 3.34 -25.47 -16.60
N ILE A 326 3.33 -24.53 -17.54
CA ILE A 326 2.13 -24.08 -18.25
C ILE A 326 2.37 -24.29 -19.74
N THR A 327 1.58 -25.17 -20.34
CA THR A 327 1.63 -25.46 -21.77
C THR A 327 0.38 -24.88 -22.42
N PRO A 328 0.49 -23.75 -23.16
CA PRO A 328 -0.63 -23.20 -23.93
C PRO A 328 -1.14 -24.21 -24.96
N PRO A 329 -2.40 -24.08 -25.40
CA PRO A 329 -2.92 -24.88 -26.50
C PRO A 329 -2.09 -24.66 -27.78
N PRO A 330 -1.97 -25.69 -28.64
CA PRO A 330 -1.40 -25.55 -29.98
C PRO A 330 -2.10 -24.45 -30.80
N SER A 331 -1.36 -23.77 -31.68
CA SER A 331 -1.88 -22.63 -32.47
C SER A 331 -2.95 -23.01 -33.50
N ASP A 332 -3.05 -24.29 -33.85
CA ASP A 332 -4.07 -24.87 -34.73
C ASP A 332 -5.40 -25.18 -34.01
N GLN A 333 -5.43 -25.06 -32.68
CA GLN A 333 -6.63 -25.24 -31.87
C GLN A 333 -7.37 -23.93 -31.61
N PRO A 334 -8.69 -23.98 -31.31
CA PRO A 334 -9.45 -22.78 -30.96
C PRO A 334 -8.83 -22.01 -29.80
N SER A 335 -8.88 -20.68 -29.85
CA SER A 335 -8.36 -19.79 -28.79
C SER A 335 -9.05 -19.97 -27.45
N THR A 336 -10.20 -20.65 -27.42
CA THR A 336 -10.96 -20.99 -26.21
C THR A 336 -10.40 -22.19 -25.45
N ASN A 337 -9.43 -22.92 -26.02
CA ASN A 337 -8.83 -24.06 -25.35
C ASN A 337 -7.94 -23.60 -24.18
N LEU A 338 -8.10 -24.28 -23.05
CA LEU A 338 -7.40 -23.92 -21.83
C LEU A 338 -5.95 -24.41 -21.85
N PRO A 339 -5.01 -23.67 -21.23
CA PRO A 339 -3.66 -24.16 -21.03
C PRO A 339 -3.68 -25.39 -20.11
N THR A 340 -2.79 -26.34 -20.39
CA THR A 340 -2.55 -27.47 -19.49
C THR A 340 -1.48 -27.10 -18.47
N VAL A 341 -1.65 -27.56 -17.23
CA VAL A 341 -0.85 -27.07 -16.10
C VAL A 341 -0.43 -28.22 -15.19
N SER A 342 0.82 -28.20 -14.74
CA SER A 342 1.31 -29.18 -13.78
C SER A 342 2.39 -28.64 -12.87
N TRP A 343 2.33 -29.02 -11.60
CA TRP A 343 3.39 -28.78 -10.62
C TRP A 343 4.46 -29.87 -10.69
N GLU A 344 5.72 -29.45 -10.59
CA GLU A 344 6.90 -30.31 -10.53
C GLU A 344 7.75 -29.88 -9.33
N ARG A 345 7.91 -30.77 -8.34
CA ARG A 345 8.76 -30.48 -7.18
C ARG A 345 10.22 -30.49 -7.61
N ARG A 346 10.95 -29.42 -7.30
CA ARG A 346 12.40 -29.34 -7.52
C ARG A 346 13.16 -29.69 -6.25
N LYS A 347 14.44 -30.02 -6.40
CA LYS A 347 15.36 -30.17 -5.26
C LYS A 347 15.44 -28.85 -4.49
N ARG A 348 15.75 -28.91 -3.19
CA ARG A 348 16.07 -27.70 -2.42
C ARG A 348 17.22 -26.96 -3.13
N PRO A 349 17.17 -25.63 -3.23
CA PRO A 349 18.24 -24.86 -3.85
C PRO A 349 19.58 -25.11 -3.15
N ALA A 350 20.68 -25.01 -3.88
CA ALA A 350 22.00 -25.02 -3.28
C ALA A 350 22.29 -23.67 -2.62
N ASN A 351 22.92 -23.70 -1.44
CA ASN A 351 23.34 -22.53 -0.66
C ASN A 351 22.21 -21.51 -0.33
N PRO A 352 20.98 -21.94 0.01
CA PRO A 352 19.92 -21.00 0.36
C PRO A 352 20.33 -20.22 1.61
N PRO A 353 19.74 -19.04 1.84
CA PRO A 353 19.96 -18.32 3.08
C PRO A 353 19.69 -19.20 4.30
N ASN A 354 20.55 -19.06 5.30
CA ASN A 354 20.49 -19.81 6.54
C ASN A 354 20.74 -18.81 7.69
N PRO A 355 19.85 -18.70 8.69
CA PRO A 355 18.65 -19.53 8.89
C PRO A 355 17.52 -19.28 7.86
N PRO A 356 16.53 -20.20 7.76
CA PRO A 356 15.36 -20.02 6.90
C PRO A 356 14.53 -18.83 7.38
N ARG A 357 14.14 -17.95 6.46
CA ARG A 357 13.48 -16.68 6.80
C ARG A 357 12.16 -16.47 6.07
N ALA A 358 11.18 -15.93 6.80
CA ALA A 358 9.90 -15.46 6.28
C ALA A 358 10.01 -14.00 5.83
N GLY A 359 9.00 -13.52 5.10
CA GLY A 359 8.93 -12.12 4.65
C GLY A 359 10.08 -11.65 3.75
N ALA A 360 10.92 -12.56 3.27
CA ALA A 360 11.96 -12.24 2.30
C ALA A 360 11.34 -12.15 0.90
N THR A 361 11.48 -11.00 0.28
CA THR A 361 10.90 -10.71 -1.03
C THR A 361 11.92 -10.91 -2.14
N MET A 362 11.44 -11.22 -3.34
CA MET A 362 12.30 -11.43 -4.51
C MET A 362 11.76 -10.71 -5.74
N ALA A 363 12.65 -10.06 -6.49
CA ALA A 363 12.35 -9.47 -7.79
C ALA A 363 13.00 -10.28 -8.92
N TYR A 364 12.30 -10.44 -10.05
CA TYR A 364 12.84 -11.13 -11.21
C TYR A 364 13.81 -10.24 -11.99
N HIS A 365 14.96 -10.81 -12.40
CA HIS A 365 15.91 -10.17 -13.29
C HIS A 365 16.67 -11.19 -14.14
N LYS A 366 16.41 -11.19 -15.46
CA LYS A 366 17.16 -11.97 -16.46
C LYS A 366 17.39 -13.45 -16.07
N GLY A 367 16.31 -14.15 -15.71
CA GLY A 367 16.36 -15.57 -15.30
C GLY A 367 16.82 -15.82 -13.87
N ARG A 368 16.91 -14.75 -13.05
CA ARG A 368 17.36 -14.80 -11.66
C ARG A 368 16.33 -14.15 -10.75
N GLY A 369 16.25 -14.60 -9.51
CA GLY A 369 15.52 -13.92 -8.45
C GLY A 369 16.46 -13.17 -7.53
N ILE A 370 16.30 -11.87 -7.40
CA ILE A 370 17.07 -11.03 -6.49
C ILE A 370 16.32 -10.94 -5.17
N MET A 371 16.86 -11.51 -4.11
CA MET A 371 16.25 -11.63 -2.79
C MET A 371 16.87 -10.62 -1.83
N PHE A 372 16.04 -9.94 -1.03
CA PHE A 372 16.48 -9.02 0.01
C PHE A 372 15.75 -9.29 1.33
N GLY A 373 16.52 -9.20 2.42
CA GLY A 373 16.03 -9.22 3.79
C GLY A 373 15.26 -10.47 4.21
N GLY A 374 14.28 -10.27 5.09
CA GLY A 374 13.48 -11.31 5.74
C GLY A 374 13.72 -11.36 7.26
N VAL A 375 12.92 -12.20 7.93
CA VAL A 375 12.95 -12.40 9.39
C VAL A 375 13.01 -13.89 9.73
N HIS A 376 13.79 -14.24 10.75
CA HIS A 376 13.83 -15.57 11.35
C HIS A 376 13.43 -15.49 12.82
N ASP A 377 12.51 -16.36 13.21
CA ASP A 377 11.97 -16.40 14.56
C ASP A 377 12.74 -17.43 15.39
N VAL A 378 13.35 -16.96 16.47
CA VAL A 378 14.10 -17.76 17.43
C VAL A 378 13.22 -17.93 18.67
N GLU A 379 12.76 -19.17 18.89
CA GLU A 379 12.04 -19.53 20.12
C GLU A 379 13.05 -19.65 21.27
N GLU A 380 13.13 -18.65 22.16
CA GLU A 380 13.99 -18.69 23.35
C GLU A 380 13.34 -19.45 24.52
N SER A 381 12.00 -19.38 24.65
CA SER A 381 11.23 -20.09 25.68
C SER A 381 9.78 -20.39 25.22
N GLU A 382 8.97 -21.05 26.07
CA GLU A 382 7.54 -21.25 25.78
C GLU A 382 6.74 -19.93 25.75
N GLU A 383 7.30 -18.82 26.27
CA GLU A 383 6.65 -17.51 26.39
C GLU A 383 7.37 -16.36 25.65
N GLY A 384 8.60 -16.56 25.19
CA GLY A 384 9.42 -15.55 24.53
C GLY A 384 9.87 -15.96 23.13
N LEU A 385 9.64 -15.09 22.15
CA LEU A 385 10.01 -15.28 20.76
C LEU A 385 10.79 -14.05 20.31
N ASP A 386 12.08 -14.23 20.02
CA ASP A 386 12.94 -13.18 19.48
C ASP A 386 13.05 -13.30 17.95
N SER A 387 13.26 -12.19 17.26
CA SER A 387 13.26 -12.16 15.80
C SER A 387 14.54 -11.56 15.25
N GLU A 388 15.27 -12.38 14.49
CA GLU A 388 16.46 -11.98 13.77
C GLU A 388 16.06 -11.45 12.38
N PHE A 389 16.29 -10.17 12.13
CA PHE A 389 16.04 -9.52 10.85
C PHE A 389 17.30 -9.49 9.99
N PHE A 390 17.14 -9.64 8.68
CA PHE A 390 18.25 -9.64 7.73
C PHE A 390 18.17 -8.46 6.76
N ASN A 391 19.33 -8.00 6.28
CA ASN A 391 19.48 -7.06 5.16
C ASN A 391 20.33 -7.61 4.01
N GLN A 392 20.67 -8.90 4.04
CA GLN A 392 21.55 -9.49 3.03
C GLN A 392 20.86 -9.59 1.67
N LEU A 393 21.62 -9.31 0.61
CA LEU A 393 21.18 -9.43 -0.77
C LEU A 393 21.69 -10.75 -1.38
N TYR A 394 20.78 -11.53 -1.98
CA TYR A 394 21.12 -12.76 -2.67
C TYR A 394 20.60 -12.76 -4.10
N VAL A 395 21.30 -13.49 -4.97
CA VAL A 395 20.79 -13.87 -6.28
C VAL A 395 20.53 -15.37 -6.33
N TRP A 396 19.31 -15.74 -6.69
CA TRP A 396 18.94 -17.11 -6.99
C TRP A 396 18.92 -17.33 -8.49
N ASN A 397 19.84 -18.14 -9.00
CA ASN A 397 19.78 -18.60 -10.38
C ASN A 397 18.71 -19.69 -10.49
N ILE A 398 17.64 -19.41 -11.22
CA ILE A 398 16.46 -20.27 -11.28
C ILE A 398 16.79 -21.60 -11.98
N GLU A 399 17.57 -21.56 -13.06
CA GLU A 399 17.89 -22.75 -13.85
C GLU A 399 18.85 -23.69 -13.09
N ARG A 400 19.96 -23.14 -12.58
CA ARG A 400 20.95 -23.87 -11.77
C ARG A 400 20.46 -24.19 -10.36
N ASN A 401 19.33 -23.61 -9.96
CA ASN A 401 18.72 -23.75 -8.64
C ASN A 401 19.72 -23.52 -7.50
N ARG A 402 20.42 -22.39 -7.54
CA ARG A 402 21.52 -22.05 -6.62
C ARG A 402 21.46 -20.59 -6.22
N TYR A 403 21.60 -20.34 -4.92
CA TYR A 403 21.77 -19.03 -4.35
C TYR A 403 23.25 -18.63 -4.32
N MET A 404 23.51 -17.35 -4.53
CA MET A 404 24.81 -16.72 -4.37
C MET A 404 24.59 -15.39 -3.65
N PRO A 405 25.39 -15.06 -2.61
CA PRO A 405 25.34 -13.72 -2.03
C PRO A 405 25.78 -12.70 -3.07
N LEU A 406 25.06 -11.57 -3.15
CA LEU A 406 25.51 -10.39 -3.86
C LEU A 406 26.22 -9.51 -2.86
N ASN A 407 27.48 -9.19 -3.12
CA ASN A 407 28.29 -8.30 -2.28
C ASN A 407 28.59 -7.02 -3.06
N LEU A 408 28.52 -5.88 -2.37
CA LEU A 408 28.88 -4.58 -2.93
C LEU A 408 30.38 -4.53 -3.23
N ARG A 409 30.72 -3.86 -4.32
CA ARG A 409 32.08 -3.66 -4.81
C ARG A 409 32.50 -2.23 -4.51
N ARG A 410 33.39 -2.07 -3.51
CA ARG A 410 34.00 -0.78 -3.22
C ARG A 410 34.95 -0.39 -4.38
N PRO A 411 34.95 0.89 -4.81
CA PRO A 411 35.95 1.41 -5.73
C PRO A 411 37.32 1.15 -5.14
N LYS A 412 38.18 0.43 -5.86
CA LYS A 412 39.57 0.27 -5.46
C LYS A 412 40.29 1.59 -5.71
N ALA A 413 40.57 2.36 -4.67
CA ALA A 413 41.51 3.46 -4.77
C ALA A 413 42.82 2.91 -5.37
N ASN A 414 43.28 3.48 -6.48
CA ASN A 414 44.57 3.18 -7.13
C ASN A 414 44.76 1.79 -7.79
N ALA A 415 43.72 1.15 -8.32
CA ALA A 415 43.91 -0.09 -9.11
C ALA A 415 44.84 0.10 -10.33
N ASN A 416 44.76 1.25 -10.99
CA ASN A 416 45.60 1.55 -12.17
C ASN A 416 47.05 1.89 -11.80
N LYS A 417 47.31 2.48 -10.62
CA LYS A 417 48.68 2.77 -10.14
C LYS A 417 49.39 1.48 -9.67
N LYS A 418 48.68 0.58 -8.98
CA LYS A 418 49.23 -0.71 -8.52
C LYS A 418 49.52 -1.68 -9.66
N ALA A 419 48.65 -1.76 -10.68
CA ALA A 419 48.89 -2.60 -11.85
C ALA A 419 50.12 -2.15 -12.67
N ALA A 420 50.34 -0.83 -12.77
CA ALA A 420 51.51 -0.27 -13.45
C ALA A 420 52.82 -0.44 -12.65
N GLN A 421 52.78 -0.34 -11.31
CA GLN A 421 53.96 -0.51 -10.46
C GLN A 421 54.35 -1.99 -10.27
N GLN A 422 53.39 -2.92 -10.23
CA GLN A 422 53.67 -4.35 -10.03
C GLN A 422 54.09 -5.09 -11.30
N ALA A 423 53.97 -4.48 -12.49
CA ALA A 423 54.39 -5.09 -13.74
C ALA A 423 55.92 -5.23 -13.89
N ASN A 424 56.71 -4.48 -13.09
CA ASN A 424 58.17 -4.43 -13.21
C ASN A 424 58.96 -4.96 -11.99
N LEU A 425 58.31 -5.59 -10.99
CA LEU A 425 58.98 -6.03 -9.76
C LEU A 425 59.11 -7.56 -9.64
N SER A 426 60.32 -8.02 -9.27
CA SER A 426 60.61 -9.43 -8.98
C SER A 426 59.74 -9.96 -7.82
N ARG A 427 59.47 -11.27 -7.79
CA ARG A 427 58.64 -11.92 -6.75
C ARG A 427 59.13 -11.63 -5.32
N ARG A 428 60.43 -11.45 -5.12
CA ARG A 428 61.04 -11.19 -3.80
C ARG A 428 60.85 -9.74 -3.35
N ASP A 429 60.82 -8.80 -4.31
CA ASP A 429 60.63 -7.38 -4.04
C ASP A 429 59.14 -7.04 -3.82
N ARG A 430 58.22 -7.83 -4.39
CA ARG A 430 56.78 -7.74 -4.10
C ARG A 430 56.45 -8.02 -2.64
N ALA A 431 57.00 -9.10 -2.07
CA ALA A 431 56.75 -9.46 -0.68
C ALA A 431 57.28 -8.39 0.30
N LYS A 432 58.43 -7.80 -0.03
CA LYS A 432 59.04 -6.74 0.79
C LYS A 432 58.28 -5.42 0.71
N ALA A 433 57.78 -5.07 -0.48
CA ALA A 433 56.93 -3.90 -0.67
C ALA A 433 55.57 -4.05 0.01
N ASP A 434 54.99 -5.26 -0.03
CA ASP A 434 53.72 -5.55 0.67
C ASP A 434 53.91 -5.48 2.20
N GLU A 435 55.04 -5.95 2.74
CA GLU A 435 55.37 -5.87 4.16
C GLU A 435 55.60 -4.42 4.63
N GLU A 436 56.29 -3.61 3.82
CA GLU A 436 56.54 -2.18 4.09
C GLU A 436 55.25 -1.35 3.99
N GLU A 437 54.35 -1.67 3.04
CA GLU A 437 53.03 -1.04 2.93
C GLU A 437 52.13 -1.41 4.13
N LEU A 438 52.22 -2.65 4.62
CA LEU A 438 51.46 -3.10 5.79
C LEU A 438 51.94 -2.39 7.07
N LEU A 439 53.26 -2.23 7.23
CA LEU A 439 53.87 -1.41 8.29
C LEU A 439 53.47 0.08 8.20
N ALA A 440 53.42 0.65 7.00
CA ALA A 440 53.00 2.03 6.78
C ALA A 440 51.52 2.26 7.12
N ASN A 441 50.66 1.31 6.75
CA ASN A 441 49.22 1.37 7.08
C ASN A 441 48.99 1.20 8.59
N LEU A 442 49.77 0.35 9.26
CA LEU A 442 49.70 0.17 10.72
C LEU A 442 50.13 1.45 11.45
N LYS A 443 51.20 2.10 10.96
CA LYS A 443 51.68 3.39 11.47
C LYS A 443 50.69 4.53 11.23
N ALA A 444 49.98 4.52 10.09
CA ALA A 444 48.95 5.51 9.78
C ALA A 444 47.69 5.31 10.66
N LEU A 445 47.34 4.07 10.99
CA LEU A 445 46.28 3.76 11.95
C LEU A 445 46.67 4.21 13.37
N GLU A 446 47.93 4.02 13.78
CA GLU A 446 48.44 4.53 15.07
C GLU A 446 48.42 6.06 15.13
N MET A 447 48.81 6.76 14.06
CA MET A 447 48.71 8.23 14.00
C MET A 447 47.26 8.73 13.97
N LYS A 448 46.32 7.96 13.40
CA LYS A 448 44.90 8.33 13.35
C LYS A 448 44.18 8.07 14.67
N ALA A 449 44.68 7.14 15.49
CA ALA A 449 44.22 6.92 16.86
C ALA A 449 44.79 7.95 17.85
N GLY A 450 45.94 8.57 17.55
CA GLY A 450 46.50 9.68 18.31
C GLY A 450 46.00 11.03 17.79
N GLY A 451 44.84 11.48 18.27
CA GLY A 451 44.19 12.73 17.87
C GLY A 451 45.15 13.91 17.71
N GLY A 452 45.30 14.39 16.47
CA GLY A 452 46.12 15.54 16.12
C GLY A 452 45.70 16.12 14.76
N THR A 453 45.11 17.31 14.80
CA THR A 453 44.71 18.14 13.66
C THR A 453 45.91 18.54 12.79
N ALA A 454 45.77 18.45 11.46
CA ALA A 454 46.71 19.01 10.49
C ALA A 454 46.01 19.40 9.17
N PRO A 455 46.56 20.34 8.39
CA PRO A 455 45.81 21.40 7.70
C PRO A 455 45.67 21.23 6.18
N GLU A 456 44.70 21.97 5.62
CA GLU A 456 44.44 22.22 4.19
C GLU A 456 45.64 22.85 3.44
N PRO A 457 45.84 22.52 2.16
CA PRO A 457 46.58 23.38 1.23
C PRO A 457 45.68 23.91 0.09
N ASP A 458 45.62 25.24 0.02
CA ASP A 458 45.27 26.03 -1.17
C ASP A 458 46.20 25.71 -2.35
N SER A 459 45.63 25.67 -3.56
CA SER A 459 46.29 26.21 -4.76
C SER A 459 45.29 26.42 -5.90
N ASP A 460 45.20 27.68 -6.30
CA ASP A 460 44.58 28.18 -7.52
C ASP A 460 45.17 27.56 -8.79
N ASP A 461 44.32 27.27 -9.78
CA ASP A 461 44.65 27.54 -11.19
C ASP A 461 43.34 27.64 -12.01
N GLU A 462 43.10 28.85 -12.52
CA GLU A 462 42.07 29.18 -13.50
C GLU A 462 42.54 28.84 -14.92
N GLU A 463 41.73 28.12 -15.70
CA GLU A 463 41.77 28.24 -17.16
C GLU A 463 40.37 28.22 -17.79
N MET A 464 40.17 29.19 -18.69
CA MET A 464 38.90 29.67 -19.23
C MET A 464 38.10 28.68 -20.08
N LYS A 465 36.77 28.83 -19.94
CA LYS A 465 35.68 28.34 -20.80
C LYS A 465 35.95 28.36 -22.31
N LYS A 466 35.45 27.31 -22.97
CA LYS A 466 34.83 27.42 -24.30
C LYS A 466 33.39 26.87 -24.22
N LYS A 467 32.44 27.75 -24.55
CA LYS A 467 30.99 27.52 -24.59
C LYS A 467 30.61 27.17 -26.03
N ASP A 468 29.68 26.22 -26.18
CA ASP A 468 28.59 26.15 -27.17
C ASP A 468 28.26 24.68 -27.49
N ASP A 469 27.20 24.15 -26.87
CA ASP A 469 25.96 23.76 -27.57
C ASP A 469 24.90 23.37 -26.53
N ASP A 470 23.67 23.83 -26.77
CA ASP A 470 22.49 23.70 -25.92
C ASP A 470 22.04 22.24 -25.77
N ASP A 471 22.07 21.74 -24.53
CA ASP A 471 21.08 20.81 -24.00
C ASP A 471 20.88 21.20 -22.54
N GLU A 472 19.62 21.39 -22.11
CA GLU A 472 19.25 21.58 -20.71
C GLU A 472 19.58 20.30 -19.93
N GLU A 473 20.84 20.15 -19.55
CA GLU A 473 21.30 19.09 -18.67
C GLU A 473 20.79 19.43 -17.26
N ALA A 474 19.64 18.86 -16.91
CA ALA A 474 19.10 18.90 -15.56
C ALA A 474 20.25 18.57 -14.59
N THR A 475 20.59 19.53 -13.73
CA THR A 475 21.62 19.40 -12.70
C THR A 475 21.33 18.13 -11.90
N LYS A 476 22.09 17.08 -12.19
CA LYS A 476 21.89 15.76 -11.59
C LYS A 476 22.30 15.87 -10.14
N VAL A 477 21.34 15.97 -9.23
CA VAL A 477 21.61 15.98 -7.79
C VAL A 477 22.37 14.69 -7.48
N GLU A 478 23.64 14.81 -7.06
CA GLU A 478 24.44 13.64 -6.72
C GLU A 478 23.88 13.02 -5.45
N LYS A 479 23.17 11.89 -5.62
CA LYS A 479 22.58 11.15 -4.52
C LYS A 479 23.65 10.43 -3.70
N ILE A 480 23.42 10.36 -2.40
CA ILE A 480 24.33 9.70 -1.46
C ILE A 480 24.46 8.23 -1.84
N ARG A 481 25.71 7.80 -1.97
CA ARG A 481 26.07 6.41 -2.25
C ARG A 481 26.78 5.80 -1.07
N THR A 482 26.20 4.74 -0.51
CA THR A 482 26.74 3.99 0.61
C THR A 482 27.24 2.62 0.14
N TYR A 483 28.08 1.99 0.97
CA TYR A 483 28.60 0.64 0.74
C TYR A 483 28.05 -0.35 1.76
N GLU A 484 26.86 -0.06 2.26
CA GLU A 484 26.11 -0.85 3.22
C GLU A 484 24.69 -1.06 2.69
N TYR A 485 24.12 -2.23 2.97
CA TYR A 485 22.75 -2.50 2.59
C TYR A 485 21.78 -1.73 3.49
N PRO A 486 20.56 -1.44 3.01
CA PRO A 486 19.52 -0.82 3.84
C PRO A 486 19.30 -1.59 5.14
N HIS A 487 18.78 -0.92 6.18
CA HIS A 487 18.56 -1.53 7.49
C HIS A 487 17.82 -2.89 7.40
N PRO A 488 18.15 -3.90 8.24
CA PRO A 488 17.42 -5.16 8.30
C PRO A 488 15.90 -4.98 8.39
N ARG A 489 15.18 -5.75 7.57
CA ARG A 489 13.72 -5.66 7.46
C ARG A 489 13.11 -6.86 6.74
N PHE A 490 11.82 -7.07 6.95
CA PHE A 490 11.01 -8.02 6.18
C PHE A 490 9.89 -7.30 5.44
N ASN A 491 9.28 -7.98 4.48
CA ASN A 491 8.19 -7.46 3.66
C ASN A 491 8.50 -6.15 2.92
N ALA A 492 9.79 -5.91 2.60
CA ALA A 492 10.21 -4.82 1.72
C ALA A 492 9.72 -5.06 0.28
N SER A 493 9.28 -4.01 -0.39
CA SER A 493 8.77 -4.10 -1.75
C SER A 493 9.90 -3.94 -2.76
N LEU A 494 10.04 -4.91 -3.66
CA LEU A 494 11.15 -4.97 -4.61
C LEU A 494 10.65 -4.87 -6.04
N THR A 495 11.36 -4.11 -6.86
CA THR A 495 11.22 -4.18 -8.31
C THR A 495 12.55 -4.00 -9.00
N VAL A 496 12.69 -4.57 -10.20
CA VAL A 496 13.85 -4.32 -11.05
C VAL A 496 13.34 -3.63 -12.31
N GLN A 497 13.97 -2.50 -12.62
CA GLN A 497 13.71 -1.76 -13.85
C GLN A 497 15.04 -1.63 -14.60
N ALA A 498 15.05 -2.10 -15.85
CA ALA A 498 16.26 -2.36 -16.62
C ALA A 498 17.26 -3.29 -15.87
N ASP A 499 18.31 -2.72 -15.28
CA ASP A 499 19.36 -3.43 -14.52
C ASP A 499 19.55 -2.86 -13.10
N THR A 500 18.60 -2.05 -12.63
CA THR A 500 18.63 -1.44 -11.30
C THR A 500 17.54 -2.06 -10.44
N LEU A 501 17.94 -2.61 -9.29
CA LEU A 501 17.04 -3.03 -8.23
C LEU A 501 16.60 -1.80 -7.43
N TYR A 502 15.32 -1.72 -7.13
CA TYR A 502 14.73 -0.76 -6.20
C TYR A 502 14.15 -1.50 -5.00
N ILE A 503 14.42 -0.97 -3.81
CA ILE A 503 13.96 -1.51 -2.52
C ILE A 503 13.17 -0.40 -1.83
N PHE A 504 11.90 -0.65 -1.53
CA PHE A 504 11.01 0.32 -0.92
C PHE A 504 10.38 -0.21 0.37
N GLY A 505 10.38 0.62 1.41
CA GLY A 505 9.66 0.39 2.66
C GLY A 505 10.08 -0.88 3.40
N GLY A 506 9.08 -1.59 3.95
CA GLY A 506 9.25 -2.78 4.79
C GLY A 506 9.13 -2.49 6.28
N THR A 507 9.23 -3.53 7.09
CA THR A 507 9.02 -3.47 8.55
C THR A 507 10.21 -4.05 9.31
N TYR A 508 10.46 -3.51 10.49
CA TYR A 508 11.39 -4.03 11.50
C TYR A 508 10.70 -4.04 12.86
N GLU A 509 10.92 -5.08 13.66
CA GLU A 509 10.34 -5.18 15.01
C GLU A 509 11.48 -5.26 16.03
N LYS A 510 11.32 -4.57 17.17
CA LYS A 510 12.23 -4.69 18.32
C LYS A 510 11.39 -4.67 19.59
N GLY A 511 11.34 -5.81 20.29
CA GLY A 511 10.42 -6.01 21.41
C GLY A 511 8.96 -5.78 20.97
N ASP A 512 8.25 -4.93 21.72
CA ASP A 512 6.86 -4.59 21.42
C ASP A 512 6.68 -3.47 20.38
N ARG A 513 7.76 -2.90 19.83
CA ARG A 513 7.68 -1.81 18.85
C ARG A 513 7.84 -2.32 17.43
N GLU A 514 7.03 -1.76 16.53
CA GLU A 514 7.09 -1.98 15.08
C GLU A 514 7.51 -0.68 14.38
N PHE A 515 8.50 -0.79 13.52
CA PHE A 515 9.03 0.31 12.71
C PHE A 515 8.74 0.03 11.25
N THR A 516 7.98 0.92 10.62
CA THR A 516 7.67 0.84 9.18
C THR A 516 8.49 1.88 8.44
N PHE A 517 9.20 1.46 7.40
CA PHE A 517 10.04 2.35 6.59
C PHE A 517 9.27 2.91 5.38
N ASP A 518 9.74 4.06 4.88
CA ASP A 518 9.35 4.69 3.60
C ASP A 518 10.52 4.90 2.64
N GLU A 519 11.70 4.44 3.03
CA GLU A 519 12.92 4.67 2.28
C GLU A 519 12.86 4.00 0.91
N LEU A 520 13.40 4.67 -0.10
CA LEU A 520 13.63 4.11 -1.43
C LEU A 520 15.13 4.03 -1.69
N TRP A 521 15.61 2.83 -1.97
CA TRP A 521 17.00 2.55 -2.28
C TRP A 521 17.14 2.01 -3.70
N SER A 522 18.27 2.26 -4.35
CA SER A 522 18.59 1.64 -5.63
C SER A 522 19.97 1.01 -5.68
N ILE A 523 20.08 -0.12 -6.39
CA ILE A 523 21.32 -0.89 -6.53
C ILE A 523 21.49 -1.31 -7.99
N ASN A 524 22.61 -0.93 -8.61
CA ASN A 524 22.92 -1.38 -9.95
C ASN A 524 23.39 -2.85 -9.93
N LEU A 525 22.63 -3.75 -10.57
CA LEU A 525 22.90 -5.20 -10.53
C LEU A 525 24.05 -5.65 -11.43
N ASN A 526 24.53 -4.78 -12.34
CA ASN A 526 25.68 -5.08 -13.19
C ASN A 526 26.99 -4.71 -12.50
N HIS A 527 27.04 -3.54 -11.86
CA HIS A 527 28.25 -3.01 -11.26
C HIS A 527 28.37 -3.31 -9.76
N LEU A 528 27.25 -3.40 -9.04
CA LEU A 528 27.19 -3.54 -7.58
C LEU A 528 28.08 -2.50 -6.88
N ASP A 529 28.15 -1.29 -7.44
CA ASP A 529 29.11 -0.23 -7.13
C ASP A 529 28.69 0.65 -5.95
N GLY A 530 27.73 0.20 -5.17
CA GLY A 530 27.16 0.86 -4.00
C GLY A 530 25.64 0.75 -3.97
N VAL A 531 25.06 1.22 -2.87
CA VAL A 531 23.62 1.45 -2.73
C VAL A 531 23.40 2.95 -2.80
N VAL A 532 22.46 3.39 -3.64
CA VAL A 532 22.11 4.80 -3.76
C VAL A 532 20.84 5.05 -2.97
N GLU A 533 20.92 5.97 -2.02
CA GLU A 533 19.77 6.49 -1.29
C GLU A 533 18.97 7.40 -2.21
N ILE A 534 17.77 6.97 -2.61
CA ILE A 534 16.88 7.80 -3.42
C ILE A 534 16.08 8.74 -2.52
N PHE A 535 15.58 8.20 -1.42
CA PHE A 535 14.82 8.91 -0.41
C PHE A 535 14.92 8.15 0.91
N LYS A 536 15.05 8.89 2.01
CA LYS A 536 15.01 8.38 3.38
C LYS A 536 14.48 9.49 4.28
N ARG A 537 13.56 9.15 5.18
CA ARG A 537 13.24 9.95 6.36
C ARG A 537 13.76 9.25 7.59
N GLU A 538 14.28 10.03 8.53
CA GLU A 538 14.61 9.49 9.83
C GLU A 538 13.32 9.10 10.55
N LEU A 539 13.34 7.93 11.18
CA LEU A 539 12.22 7.47 11.98
C LEU A 539 12.16 8.32 13.26
N GLU A 540 11.04 9.00 13.47
CA GLU A 540 10.72 9.60 14.77
C GLU A 540 10.85 8.50 15.85
N ASP A 541 11.58 8.78 16.93
CA ASP A 541 11.93 7.84 18.02
C ASP A 541 12.93 6.71 17.72
N TRP A 542 13.74 6.80 16.64
CA TRP A 542 14.86 5.88 16.44
C TRP A 542 16.01 6.14 17.43
N GLN A 543 16.02 5.40 18.55
CA GLN A 543 17.10 5.41 19.54
C GLN A 543 18.26 4.46 19.18
N GLY A 544 18.37 4.04 17.91
CA GLY A 544 19.22 2.91 17.51
C GLY A 544 20.65 3.25 17.08
N SER A 545 21.10 4.49 17.25
CA SER A 545 22.52 4.85 17.07
C SER A 545 22.84 6.14 17.84
N ASP A 546 23.29 6.02 19.10
CA ASP A 546 24.48 6.74 19.60
C ASP A 546 24.84 6.54 21.09
N ASP A 547 24.08 5.82 21.93
CA ASP A 547 24.40 5.72 23.38
C ASP A 547 24.62 4.28 23.89
N GLU A 548 25.51 3.51 23.25
CA GLU A 548 26.14 2.33 23.88
C GLU A 548 27.63 2.62 24.17
N ALA A 549 27.89 3.83 24.68
CA ALA A 549 29.17 4.22 25.24
C ALA A 549 28.93 4.78 26.65
N ASP A 550 29.56 4.11 27.62
CA ASP A 550 29.85 4.57 28.98
C ASP A 550 28.68 4.70 29.95
N SER A 551 28.20 3.56 30.46
CA SER A 551 27.78 3.45 31.86
C SER A 551 28.87 2.76 32.68
N GLU A 552 29.98 3.47 32.89
CA GLU A 552 30.80 3.30 34.09
C GLU A 552 30.09 4.06 35.24
N ASP A 553 29.26 3.37 36.02
CA ASP A 553 28.87 3.79 37.38
C ASP A 553 29.26 2.62 38.29
N ASP A 554 30.51 2.58 38.73
CA ASP A 554 31.06 3.21 39.95
C ASP A 554 30.50 2.60 41.24
N GLU A 555 31.44 2.00 41.97
CA GLU A 555 31.24 1.29 43.21
C GLU A 555 30.93 2.30 44.33
N GLY A 556 29.80 2.11 45.01
CA GLY A 556 29.43 2.85 46.21
C GLY A 556 28.95 1.92 47.31
N GLU A 557 29.91 1.33 48.01
CA GLU A 557 29.73 0.54 49.23
C GLU A 557 29.36 1.46 50.44
N GLU A 558 28.75 0.86 51.46
CA GLU A 558 28.43 1.36 52.81
C GLU A 558 27.07 2.06 53.01
N GLY A 559 26.24 1.71 53.99
CA GLY A 559 26.42 0.82 55.12
C GLY A 559 25.11 0.61 55.91
N ASP A 560 25.03 -0.61 56.42
CA ASP A 560 24.24 -1.23 57.50
C ASP A 560 23.54 -0.33 58.54
N SER A 561 22.28 -0.65 58.87
CA SER A 561 21.82 -0.85 60.27
C SER A 561 20.37 -1.40 60.33
N ASP A 562 20.28 -2.73 60.43
CA ASP A 562 19.56 -3.54 61.43
C ASP A 562 18.23 -3.15 62.13
N GLU A 563 17.49 -4.24 62.40
CA GLU A 563 16.47 -4.52 63.45
C GLU A 563 15.04 -3.97 63.25
N GLU A 564 13.94 -4.65 63.60
CA GLU A 564 13.54 -6.05 63.84
C GLU A 564 12.01 -5.96 64.12
N ASP A 565 11.28 -7.02 63.79
CA ASP A 565 10.01 -7.48 64.40
C ASP A 565 8.66 -6.71 64.31
N ASN A 566 7.70 -7.49 63.79
CA ASN A 566 6.43 -7.91 64.40
C ASN A 566 5.07 -7.48 63.76
N GLU A 567 4.41 -8.52 63.25
CA GLU A 567 3.04 -8.98 63.50
C GLU A 567 1.78 -8.09 63.29
N GLU A 568 0.85 -8.73 62.55
CA GLU A 568 -0.61 -8.80 62.75
C GLU A 568 -1.56 -7.68 62.25
N GLN A 569 -2.28 -8.05 61.18
CA GLN A 569 -3.73 -8.12 61.01
C GLN A 569 -4.69 -7.00 61.51
N GLU A 570 -5.51 -6.60 60.52
CA GLU A 570 -6.97 -6.41 60.55
C GLU A 570 -7.62 -5.10 61.08
N GLU A 571 -8.31 -4.48 60.11
CA GLU A 571 -9.70 -4.01 60.15
C GLU A 571 -10.10 -2.56 60.48
N GLU A 572 -11.06 -2.12 59.64
CA GLU A 572 -12.20 -1.23 59.87
C GLU A 572 -12.06 0.32 59.80
N LYS A 573 -12.65 0.84 58.70
CA LYS A 573 -13.72 1.85 58.63
C LYS A 573 -13.51 3.31 59.12
N SER A 574 -13.63 4.19 58.12
CA SER A 574 -14.66 5.23 57.96
C SER A 574 -14.48 6.65 58.54
N SER A 575 -14.48 7.58 57.57
CA SER A 575 -15.30 8.81 57.50
C SER A 575 -14.85 10.13 58.18
N LEU A 576 -15.21 11.21 57.46
CA LEU A 576 -15.25 12.65 57.81
C LEU A 576 -13.93 13.42 57.56
N ALA A 577 -13.87 14.65 57.05
CA ALA A 577 -14.77 15.57 56.35
C ALA A 577 -13.92 16.80 55.97
N SER A 578 -14.20 17.46 54.84
CA SER A 578 -13.58 18.75 54.41
C SER A 578 -14.00 19.95 55.28
N PRO A 579 -13.31 21.12 55.19
CA PRO A 579 -13.81 22.26 54.37
C PRO A 579 -12.67 23.10 53.68
N VAL A 580 -12.81 23.62 52.44
CA VAL A 580 -13.39 24.94 51.97
C VAL A 580 -12.62 26.15 52.56
N SER A 581 -12.14 27.23 51.92
CA SER A 581 -12.47 28.08 50.73
C SER A 581 -11.26 29.05 50.52
N THR A 582 -11.07 29.93 49.52
CA THR A 582 -11.98 30.90 48.86
C THR A 582 -11.29 31.56 47.64
N ALA A 583 -12.09 31.92 46.63
CA ALA A 583 -11.77 32.58 45.35
C ALA A 583 -11.60 34.13 45.44
N PRO A 584 -11.52 34.92 44.33
CA PRO A 584 -12.72 35.28 43.54
C PRO A 584 -12.58 35.53 41.99
N SER A 585 -13.73 35.33 41.32
CA SER A 585 -14.40 35.90 40.10
C SER A 585 -13.90 37.25 39.50
N THR A 586 -14.04 37.69 38.22
CA THR A 586 -15.03 37.57 37.06
C THR A 586 -14.54 38.48 35.85
N PRO A 587 -15.26 38.85 34.73
CA PRO A 587 -15.27 38.22 33.38
C PRO A 587 -15.16 39.15 32.10
N SER A 588 -15.12 38.53 30.89
CA SER A 588 -15.52 39.02 29.52
C SER A 588 -14.68 40.12 28.77
N PRO A 589 -14.81 40.37 27.42
CA PRO A 589 -15.70 39.80 26.37
C PRO A 589 -15.08 39.43 24.97
N PHE A 590 -15.88 38.77 24.12
CA PHE A 590 -15.71 38.52 22.67
C PHE A 590 -16.06 39.75 21.77
N PRO A 591 -15.65 39.77 20.49
CA PRO A 591 -16.36 40.44 19.39
C PRO A 591 -16.88 39.45 18.29
N PRO A 592 -17.75 39.91 17.36
CA PRO A 592 -18.96 39.16 16.94
C PRO A 592 -18.93 38.50 15.55
N LYS A 593 -19.97 37.67 15.33
CA LYS A 593 -20.42 37.04 14.07
C LYS A 593 -20.77 38.06 12.97
N GLU A 594 -20.45 37.72 11.73
CA GLU A 594 -21.26 38.08 10.56
C GLU A 594 -22.02 36.84 10.08
N ALA A 595 -23.30 37.05 9.79
CA ALA A 595 -24.27 36.06 9.35
C ALA A 595 -24.37 36.03 7.83
N VAL A 596 -24.61 34.85 7.29
CA VAL A 596 -25.30 34.65 6.01
C VAL A 596 -26.32 33.55 6.21
N ASP A 597 -27.56 33.98 6.38
CA ASP A 597 -28.82 33.29 6.02
C ASP A 597 -28.71 32.85 4.53
N GLU A 598 -29.33 31.81 3.97
CA GLU A 598 -30.40 30.84 4.24
C GLU A 598 -30.13 29.72 3.20
N ASP A 599 -30.50 28.44 3.40
CA ASP A 599 -31.76 27.93 2.86
C ASP A 599 -32.15 26.62 3.58
N ILE A 600 -33.37 26.61 4.10
CA ILE A 600 -33.99 25.51 4.84
C ILE A 600 -34.72 24.62 3.82
N GLY A 601 -34.23 23.40 3.66
CA GLY A 601 -34.83 22.36 2.82
C GLY A 601 -35.42 21.21 3.63
N THR A 602 -36.76 21.21 3.75
CA THR A 602 -37.66 20.11 4.13
C THR A 602 -37.80 19.73 5.61
N THR A 603 -39.07 19.56 5.99
CA THR A 603 -39.60 19.34 7.35
C THR A 603 -39.24 17.97 7.94
N GLU A 604 -38.55 17.09 7.21
CA GLU A 604 -38.19 15.73 7.66
C GLU A 604 -36.79 15.67 8.31
N GLU A 605 -35.85 16.54 7.93
CA GLU A 605 -34.49 16.55 8.52
C GLU A 605 -34.45 17.16 9.94
N ILE A 606 -35.46 17.94 10.33
CA ILE A 606 -35.57 18.49 11.70
C ILE A 606 -35.88 17.38 12.73
N SER A 607 -36.47 16.25 12.29
CA SER A 607 -36.75 15.13 13.19
C SER A 607 -35.50 14.31 13.52
N ALA A 608 -34.53 14.20 12.60
CA ALA A 608 -33.32 13.39 12.80
C ALA A 608 -32.26 14.10 13.67
N LEU A 609 -32.22 15.44 13.65
CA LEU A 609 -31.29 16.24 14.47
C LEU A 609 -31.76 16.43 15.93
N THR A 610 -32.88 15.82 16.32
CA THR A 610 -33.40 15.85 17.70
C THR A 610 -33.72 14.47 18.29
N ASP A 611 -33.49 13.38 17.55
CA ASP A 611 -33.78 12.03 18.01
C ASP A 611 -32.61 11.47 18.85
N THR A 612 -32.72 11.61 20.16
CA THR A 612 -31.74 11.05 21.12
C THR A 612 -31.98 9.57 21.42
N LEU A 613 -32.90 8.89 20.71
CA LEU A 613 -33.22 7.49 20.95
C LEU A 613 -32.18 6.55 20.30
N PRO A 614 -31.97 5.34 20.84
CA PRO A 614 -31.09 4.35 20.22
C PRO A 614 -31.57 3.98 18.80
N HIS A 615 -30.67 4.03 17.81
CA HIS A 615 -30.99 3.81 16.39
C HIS A 615 -30.42 2.46 15.85
N PRO A 616 -31.16 1.73 14.98
CA PRO A 616 -30.68 0.50 14.33
C PRO A 616 -29.51 0.75 13.39
N ARG A 617 -28.60 -0.21 13.23
CA ARG A 617 -27.49 -0.15 12.26
C ARG A 617 -27.85 -0.92 10.98
N PRO A 618 -27.23 -0.56 9.84
CA PRO A 618 -27.29 -1.39 8.63
C PRO A 618 -26.85 -2.84 8.91
N PHE A 619 -27.60 -3.79 8.35
CA PHE A 619 -27.46 -5.24 8.50
C PHE A 619 -27.64 -5.78 9.93
N GLU A 620 -28.22 -5.01 10.85
CA GLU A 620 -28.48 -5.43 12.24
C GLU A 620 -29.86 -6.07 12.37
N SER A 621 -29.92 -7.30 12.89
CA SER A 621 -31.21 -7.94 13.18
C SER A 621 -31.92 -7.28 14.36
N LEU A 622 -33.26 -7.36 14.43
CA LEU A 622 -34.03 -6.84 15.57
C LEU A 622 -33.52 -7.37 16.92
N ARG A 623 -33.06 -8.63 16.94
CA ARG A 623 -32.48 -9.26 18.12
C ARG A 623 -31.20 -8.55 18.56
N ASP A 624 -30.31 -8.26 17.62
CA ASP A 624 -28.99 -7.67 17.91
C ASP A 624 -29.13 -6.19 18.27
N PHE A 625 -30.03 -5.49 17.57
CA PHE A 625 -30.41 -4.12 17.89
C PHE A 625 -30.90 -4.01 19.34
N TYR A 626 -31.85 -4.87 19.74
CA TYR A 626 -32.34 -4.84 21.11
C TYR A 626 -31.27 -5.27 22.11
N ALA A 627 -30.47 -6.30 21.82
CA ALA A 627 -29.41 -6.74 22.74
C ALA A 627 -28.45 -5.59 23.08
N ARG A 628 -27.99 -4.85 22.06
CA ARG A 628 -27.09 -3.70 22.21
C ARG A 628 -27.73 -2.50 22.92
N THR A 629 -29.03 -2.28 22.72
CA THR A 629 -29.72 -1.08 23.20
C THR A 629 -30.64 -1.32 24.39
N SER A 630 -30.71 -2.55 24.89
CA SER A 630 -31.66 -2.98 25.92
C SER A 630 -31.59 -2.17 27.22
N GLU A 631 -30.39 -1.76 27.66
CA GLU A 631 -30.22 -0.92 28.84
C GLU A 631 -30.72 0.50 28.62
N ALA A 632 -30.43 1.09 27.46
CA ALA A 632 -30.91 2.42 27.09
C ALA A 632 -32.45 2.46 27.01
N TRP A 633 -33.07 1.46 26.38
CA TRP A 633 -34.53 1.37 26.31
C TRP A 633 -35.20 1.11 27.67
N GLN A 634 -34.56 0.32 28.54
CA GLN A 634 -35.04 0.12 29.91
C GLN A 634 -34.97 1.42 30.72
N ASN A 635 -33.87 2.18 30.63
CA ASN A 635 -33.72 3.46 31.32
C ASN A 635 -34.74 4.50 30.82
N LEU A 636 -34.96 4.59 29.50
CA LEU A 636 -35.99 5.47 28.92
C LEU A 636 -37.40 5.09 29.39
N THR A 637 -37.67 3.79 29.48
CA THR A 637 -38.97 3.28 29.98
C THR A 637 -39.16 3.59 31.46
N ILE A 638 -38.10 3.47 32.27
CA ILE A 638 -38.12 3.83 33.70
C ILE A 638 -38.36 5.34 33.85
N ASP A 639 -37.61 6.17 33.14
CA ASP A 639 -37.74 7.64 33.19
C ASP A 639 -39.14 8.12 32.80
N GLU A 640 -39.74 7.54 31.77
CA GLU A 640 -41.13 7.83 31.40
C GLU A 640 -42.13 7.41 32.49
N LEU A 641 -41.96 6.22 33.08
CA LEU A 641 -42.83 5.74 34.15
C LEU A 641 -42.70 6.61 35.40
N THR A 642 -41.51 7.10 35.71
CA THR A 642 -41.26 8.05 36.80
C THR A 642 -41.91 9.41 36.53
N LYS A 643 -41.89 9.89 35.28
CA LYS A 643 -42.52 11.16 34.87
C LYS A 643 -44.05 11.09 34.76
N SER A 644 -44.61 9.92 34.48
CA SER A 644 -46.05 9.74 34.19
C SER A 644 -46.98 9.82 35.42
N ALA A 645 -46.47 10.00 36.63
CA ALA A 645 -47.26 10.13 37.87
C ALA A 645 -48.34 9.05 38.09
N LYS A 646 -48.17 7.86 37.48
CA LYS A 646 -48.92 6.65 37.78
C LYS A 646 -48.04 5.75 38.63
N GLY A 647 -48.18 5.88 39.95
CA GLY A 647 -47.51 5.06 40.95
C GLY A 647 -47.98 3.60 40.87
N MET A 648 -47.43 2.86 39.93
CA MET A 648 -47.57 1.41 39.85
C MET A 648 -46.16 0.86 39.68
N GLU A 649 -45.62 0.26 40.74
CA GLU A 649 -44.34 -0.46 40.70
C GLU A 649 -44.47 -1.61 39.70
N LYS A 650 -44.13 -1.35 38.44
CA LYS A 650 -44.07 -2.39 37.41
C LYS A 650 -42.93 -3.32 37.73
N SER A 651 -43.18 -4.63 37.58
CA SER A 651 -42.15 -5.62 37.79
C SER A 651 -40.98 -5.39 36.81
N PRO A 652 -39.72 -5.70 37.17
CA PRO A 652 -38.60 -5.68 36.22
C PRO A 652 -38.87 -6.46 34.92
N LYS A 653 -39.72 -7.49 34.97
CA LYS A 653 -40.15 -8.24 33.78
C LYS A 653 -41.06 -7.43 32.85
N GLU A 654 -41.92 -6.59 33.40
CA GLU A 654 -42.83 -5.73 32.63
C GLU A 654 -42.08 -4.55 32.01
N ILE A 655 -41.09 -4.00 32.71
CA ILE A 655 -40.21 -2.95 32.19
C ILE A 655 -39.40 -3.47 30.99
N LYS A 656 -38.81 -4.67 31.11
CA LYS A 656 -38.11 -5.31 29.98
C LYS A 656 -39.03 -5.59 28.79
N LYS A 657 -40.29 -5.96 29.04
CA LYS A 657 -41.26 -6.18 27.97
C LYS A 657 -41.59 -4.88 27.23
N LEU A 658 -41.87 -3.80 27.97
CA LEU A 658 -42.18 -2.50 27.39
C LEU A 658 -40.97 -1.87 26.68
N ALA A 659 -39.76 -2.06 27.21
CA ALA A 659 -38.53 -1.63 26.55
C ALA A 659 -38.29 -2.37 25.22
N PHE A 660 -38.61 -3.66 25.16
CA PHE A 660 -38.55 -4.43 23.92
C PHE A 660 -39.59 -3.96 22.90
N GLU A 661 -40.84 -3.76 23.31
CA GLU A 661 -41.92 -3.29 22.43
C GLU A 661 -41.55 -1.94 21.77
N LYS A 662 -40.95 -1.01 22.53
CA LYS A 662 -40.46 0.27 21.99
C LYS A 662 -39.27 0.15 21.05
N ALA A 663 -38.33 -0.73 21.37
CA ALA A 663 -37.20 -0.99 20.49
C ALA A 663 -37.68 -1.66 19.18
N GLU A 664 -38.64 -2.57 19.25
CA GLU A 664 -39.24 -3.20 18.08
C GLU A 664 -39.96 -2.19 17.19
N GLU A 665 -40.76 -1.29 17.77
CA GLU A 665 -41.42 -0.20 17.04
C GLU A 665 -40.40 0.69 16.32
N LYS A 666 -39.37 1.15 17.03
CA LYS A 666 -38.30 1.97 16.44
C LYS A 666 -37.52 1.25 15.34
N TRP A 667 -37.32 -0.06 15.49
CA TRP A 667 -36.63 -0.87 14.48
C TRP A 667 -37.43 -1.00 13.19
N TRP A 668 -38.76 -1.13 13.29
CA TRP A 668 -39.64 -1.16 12.13
C TRP A 668 -39.82 0.22 11.48
N ASP A 669 -39.93 1.28 12.28
CA ASP A 669 -40.08 2.65 11.79
C ASP A 669 -38.89 3.11 10.94
N CYS A 670 -37.68 2.69 11.29
CA CYS A 670 -36.45 3.04 10.56
C CYS A 670 -36.05 1.99 9.50
N ARG A 671 -36.83 0.93 9.29
CA ARG A 671 -36.39 -0.21 8.45
C ARG A 671 -36.25 0.14 6.98
N GLU A 672 -37.11 1.00 6.43
CA GLU A 672 -37.02 1.41 5.02
C GLU A 672 -35.76 2.25 4.76
N GLU A 673 -35.44 3.20 5.64
CA GLU A 673 -34.22 4.03 5.58
C GLU A 673 -32.95 3.18 5.73
N ILE A 674 -32.93 2.29 6.73
CA ILE A 674 -31.79 1.38 6.96
C ILE A 674 -31.61 0.43 5.77
N ARG A 675 -32.69 -0.02 5.12
CA ARG A 675 -32.61 -0.87 3.94
C ARG A 675 -32.06 -0.12 2.72
N ALA A 676 -32.38 1.16 2.55
CA ALA A 676 -31.77 1.98 1.50
C ALA A 676 -30.25 2.12 1.71
N LEU A 677 -29.81 2.29 2.96
CA LEU A 677 -28.39 2.31 3.33
C LEU A 677 -27.71 0.94 3.17
N GLU A 678 -28.43 -0.16 3.41
CA GLU A 678 -27.95 -1.53 3.15
C GLU A 678 -27.77 -1.76 1.65
N ASP A 679 -28.72 -1.34 0.82
CA ASP A 679 -28.65 -1.47 -0.65
C ASP A 679 -27.53 -0.61 -1.24
N GLU A 680 -27.31 0.61 -0.73
CA GLU A 680 -26.18 1.48 -1.12
C GLU A 680 -24.83 0.87 -0.71
N GLN A 681 -24.75 0.31 0.50
CA GLN A 681 -23.56 -0.39 0.97
C GLN A 681 -23.31 -1.68 0.16
N GLU A 682 -24.34 -2.45 -0.18
CA GLU A 682 -24.21 -3.65 -1.00
C GLU A 682 -23.81 -3.32 -2.44
N ALA A 683 -24.33 -2.23 -3.00
CA ALA A 683 -23.89 -1.68 -4.30
C ALA A 683 -22.42 -1.21 -4.25
N ALA A 684 -21.96 -0.70 -3.10
CA ALA A 684 -20.55 -0.42 -2.81
C ALA A 684 -19.72 -1.68 -2.47
N GLY A 685 -20.33 -2.87 -2.44
CA GLY A 685 -19.67 -4.15 -2.19
C GLY A 685 -19.48 -4.51 -0.71
N ILE A 686 -20.12 -3.80 0.20
CA ILE A 686 -20.16 -4.03 1.64
C ILE A 686 -21.35 -4.95 1.95
N GLY A 687 -21.08 -6.16 2.42
CA GLY A 687 -22.10 -7.14 2.81
C GLY A 687 -22.22 -7.33 4.32
N GLU A 688 -23.07 -8.28 4.73
CA GLU A 688 -23.41 -8.61 6.11
C GLU A 688 -22.18 -8.69 7.06
N VAL A 689 -22.18 -7.82 8.07
CA VAL A 689 -21.12 -7.73 9.07
C VAL A 689 -21.39 -8.72 10.20
N VAL A 690 -20.59 -9.78 10.30
CA VAL A 690 -20.66 -10.71 11.45
C VAL A 690 -19.88 -10.11 12.61
N SER A 691 -20.61 -9.70 13.66
CA SER A 691 -20.04 -9.05 14.84
C SER A 691 -19.58 -10.04 15.93
N LEU A 692 -18.60 -9.62 16.73
CA LEU A 692 -17.92 -10.39 17.78
C LEU A 692 -18.75 -10.62 19.07
N ALA A 693 -19.99 -10.13 19.15
CA ALA A 693 -20.80 -10.21 20.37
C ALA A 693 -21.29 -11.64 20.73
N ASP A 694 -21.20 -12.59 19.80
CA ASP A 694 -21.70 -13.97 20.01
C ASP A 694 -20.74 -14.90 20.77
N ARG A 695 -19.63 -14.40 21.36
CA ARG A 695 -18.57 -15.29 21.85
C ARG A 695 -17.90 -14.96 23.19
N GLU A 696 -18.56 -14.26 24.11
CA GLU A 696 -18.06 -14.10 25.49
C GLU A 696 -18.26 -15.32 26.40
N GLY A 697 -18.45 -16.52 25.84
CA GLY A 697 -18.67 -17.75 26.60
C GLY A 697 -17.51 -18.75 26.68
N ALA A 698 -16.37 -18.52 26.00
CA ALA A 698 -15.31 -19.54 25.95
C ALA A 698 -13.90 -18.95 25.96
N GLY A 699 -13.30 -18.92 27.16
CA GLY A 699 -11.87 -19.06 27.41
C GLY A 699 -10.96 -17.97 26.85
N ALA A 700 -10.68 -16.97 27.67
CA ALA A 700 -9.51 -16.11 27.51
C ALA A 700 -8.24 -16.97 27.36
N GLY A 701 -7.55 -16.82 26.24
CA GLY A 701 -6.31 -17.52 25.97
C GLY A 701 -5.72 -17.11 24.62
N THR A 702 -4.57 -16.43 24.68
CA THR A 702 -3.62 -16.09 23.61
C THR A 702 -3.98 -14.87 22.75
N GLY A 703 -3.05 -13.92 22.75
CA GLY A 703 -3.17 -12.60 22.17
C GLY A 703 -3.32 -12.59 20.65
N VAL A 704 -3.82 -11.45 20.18
CA VAL A 704 -3.88 -11.05 18.77
C VAL A 704 -2.48 -11.20 18.19
N GLY A 705 -2.27 -12.24 17.37
CA GLY A 705 -0.98 -12.49 16.75
C GLY A 705 -0.64 -11.37 15.77
N ARG A 706 0.41 -10.60 16.08
CA ARG A 706 1.06 -9.68 15.15
C ARG A 706 1.44 -10.44 13.87
N ARG A 707 1.13 -9.86 12.70
CA ARG A 707 1.22 -10.55 11.41
C ARG A 707 2.65 -10.46 10.85
N ARG A 708 3.27 -11.63 10.60
CA ARG A 708 4.55 -11.81 9.91
C ARG A 708 4.36 -12.42 8.52
#